data_AF-A0A2E6S854-F1
#
_entry.id   AF-A0A2E6S854-F1
#
_cell.length_a   1.000
_cell.length_b   1.000
_cell.length_c   1.000
_cell.angle_alpha   90.00
_cell.angle_beta   90.00
_cell.angle_gamma   90.00
#
_symmetry.space_group_name_H-M   'P 1'
#
loop_
_entity.id
_entity.type
_entity.pdbx_description
1 polymer ?
#
loop_
_entity_poly.entity_id
_entity_poly.type
_entity_poly.pdbx_seq_one_letter_code
_entity_poly.pdbx_strand_id
1 'polypeptide(L)'
;MKGIRKFGKYRCGALVSVLCLAWVGCEDKNPVKTGEATEKPEPYGVAAEEAGSKTPSPSETEPEITAAPKTDSVPGGSEGQAIPDASPKPEPEAGFRGKVEQKAEKNAESAAPAAPWTVADAGFASRLPAATDYYLDARKLGEIWRWLEEMGVLEKGRNSFLELLEESSLPEEVRALLSEGAGLVPDLLGEEVFLAGQGMAWTWETAAGVNTLMSRVFGKAIAGKLAAGNMDFFDEEEDLAAEMVNGVGKWIESQLEKSEGMPKVSLYAGGRVSDARRRAEVVKMVQSLFSLAVVDLEPAKEITFKRGGVEWSGFEVKIETVENLRAEDAPDGIEAEVWQYLMKQVGKWSLVVACAEVGDYVVMAAGNGQESIEVVDDVGASLAGAPGFRFFEQFPAEEVASLGWWSRDLSAASQTGISYLPFFEGALDGLRGSKLERVAQMVEALKDFNRHWGARRAGKPNEFSGVLLVGEEIRLEGRGGWLGSGLDLEIPSRFAKAFSALEKVPFVRAHWTMNADYVRNGNQQVDSGMRLLRLIVEEVMDALVDEMEGDEEGREQAVRWKRDLSKGLNDIWRGYREHFSGAFGKEGAFVMDLQGEMIPAIGVEEDVIRKGRIPRAAYIKPVVKREALSESWDIWEKAFTNLFGVLAETVDQPIPFPSTMTAEKDDLRTYFFPMPFATDDFLPSVSVSDDLYILGSSKVFSESLYEAALKAKGEREDTGFRVEVDAGQLWDFCRVWIDFYEESRAVAEGIEEDELNRDGRLLPEPGEDLDVPPEEGAEPDFDPDDLGLQEAVPFGGLFAAPDPELLRGWLDRLRILRGIRFHRRLEEGVPRATLRIRIER
;
A
#
# COMPACT_ATOMS: atom_id res chain seq x y z
N MET A 1 1.44 -22.54 42.35
CA MET A 1 2.75 -21.93 42.02
C MET A 1 3.23 -22.07 40.57
N LYS A 2 2.81 -23.08 39.78
CA LYS A 2 3.10 -23.11 38.31
C LYS A 2 2.10 -22.30 37.44
N GLY A 3 0.93 -21.92 37.95
CA GLY A 3 -0.06 -21.06 37.25
C GLY A 3 0.31 -19.57 37.20
N ILE A 4 1.00 -19.05 38.23
CA ILE A 4 1.34 -17.61 38.36
C ILE A 4 2.44 -17.19 37.37
N ARG A 5 3.31 -18.13 36.92
CA ARG A 5 4.35 -17.85 35.90
C ARG A 5 3.84 -17.85 34.45
N LYS A 6 2.71 -18.51 34.14
CA LYS A 6 2.11 -18.45 32.78
C LYS A 6 1.31 -17.16 32.57
N PHE A 7 0.70 -16.60 33.61
CA PHE A 7 -0.09 -15.35 33.53
C PHE A 7 0.76 -14.06 33.39
N GLY A 8 2.00 -14.06 33.88
CA GLY A 8 2.91 -12.90 33.74
C GLY A 8 3.28 -12.54 32.30
N LYS A 9 3.28 -13.50 31.37
CA LYS A 9 3.56 -13.25 29.94
C LYS A 9 2.41 -12.57 29.19
N TYR A 10 1.17 -12.73 29.65
CA TYR A 10 -0.02 -12.21 28.96
C TYR A 10 -0.42 -10.80 29.41
N ARG A 11 0.06 -10.33 30.56
CA ARG A 11 -0.11 -8.94 31.04
C ARG A 11 0.59 -7.90 30.14
N CYS A 12 1.67 -8.26 29.46
CA CYS A 12 2.44 -7.33 28.63
C CYS A 12 1.87 -7.13 27.21
N GLY A 13 1.26 -8.14 26.59
CA GLY A 13 0.88 -8.07 25.17
C GLY A 13 -0.25 -7.08 24.84
N ALA A 14 -1.32 -7.07 25.65
CA ALA A 14 -2.43 -6.13 25.49
C ALA A 14 -2.02 -4.68 25.83
N LEU A 15 -1.10 -4.53 26.78
CA LEU A 15 -0.63 -3.23 27.28
C LEU A 15 0.39 -2.61 26.31
N VAL A 16 1.30 -3.41 25.72
CA VAL A 16 2.22 -3.01 24.65
C VAL A 16 1.48 -2.54 23.39
N SER A 17 0.36 -3.19 23.03
CA SER A 17 -0.45 -2.81 21.87
C SER A 17 -1.13 -1.44 22.02
N VAL A 18 -1.50 -1.06 23.24
CA VAL A 18 -2.06 0.26 23.57
C VAL A 18 -0.97 1.34 23.63
N LEU A 19 0.26 0.98 24.04
CA LEU A 19 1.41 1.89 24.12
C LEU A 19 1.95 2.30 22.75
N CYS A 20 1.89 1.43 21.73
CA CYS A 20 2.29 1.78 20.37
C CYS A 20 1.43 2.90 19.75
N LEU A 21 0.19 3.09 20.21
CA LEU A 21 -0.70 4.19 19.78
C LEU A 21 -0.40 5.52 20.49
N ALA A 22 0.30 5.50 21.63
CA ALA A 22 0.63 6.68 22.42
C ALA A 22 1.84 7.48 21.88
N TRP A 23 2.72 6.82 21.14
CA TRP A 23 4.00 7.39 20.71
C TRP A 23 3.88 8.51 19.66
N VAL A 24 2.74 8.62 18.97
CA VAL A 24 2.59 9.50 17.79
C VAL A 24 2.22 10.96 18.14
N GLY A 25 1.92 11.28 19.40
CA GLY A 25 1.10 12.46 19.70
C GLY A 25 1.70 13.63 20.51
N CYS A 26 2.99 13.69 20.85
CA CYS A 26 3.41 14.50 21.99
C CYS A 26 3.72 16.00 21.75
N GLU A 27 3.21 16.87 22.63
CA GLU A 27 3.37 18.33 22.58
C GLU A 27 3.26 19.04 23.97
N ASP A 28 4.34 19.26 24.72
CA ASP A 28 4.32 20.03 25.99
C ASP A 28 4.32 21.56 25.81
N LYS A 29 3.53 22.22 26.66
CA LYS A 29 3.31 23.68 26.71
C LYS A 29 4.34 24.42 27.55
N ASN A 30 4.82 25.56 27.05
CA ASN A 30 5.24 26.70 27.88
C ASN A 30 4.36 27.93 27.54
N PRO A 31 3.81 28.66 28.53
CA PRO A 31 3.04 29.88 28.30
C PRO A 31 3.95 31.08 28.03
N VAL A 32 3.62 31.85 26.99
CA VAL A 32 4.21 33.14 26.66
C VAL A 32 3.93 34.15 27.79
N LYS A 33 5.00 34.73 28.37
CA LYS A 33 4.96 36.08 28.93
C LYS A 33 5.66 37.00 27.93
N THR A 34 4.93 37.99 27.46
CA THR A 34 5.40 39.03 26.56
C THR A 34 6.39 39.97 27.24
N GLY A 35 7.52 40.21 26.57
CA GLY A 35 8.33 41.42 26.70
C GLY A 35 9.47 41.37 27.71
N GLU A 36 10.68 41.07 27.26
CA GLU A 36 11.87 41.95 27.38
C GLU A 36 13.06 41.30 26.66
N ALA A 37 13.86 42.14 25.99
CA ALA A 37 14.98 41.73 25.16
C ALA A 37 16.10 41.08 25.99
N THR A 38 16.64 39.94 25.54
CA THR A 38 17.86 39.36 26.10
C THR A 38 18.89 39.04 25.04
N GLU A 39 20.12 39.39 25.41
CA GLU A 39 21.37 39.31 24.69
C GLU A 39 21.80 37.88 24.33
N LYS A 40 22.65 37.79 23.30
CA LYS A 40 23.30 36.57 22.81
C LYS A 40 24.02 35.79 23.93
N PRO A 41 24.00 34.45 23.93
CA PRO A 41 24.94 33.67 24.72
C PRO A 41 26.17 33.26 23.89
N GLU A 42 27.36 33.54 24.42
CA GLU A 42 28.60 32.82 24.11
C GLU A 42 28.83 31.70 25.16
N PRO A 43 29.66 30.68 24.85
CA PRO A 43 29.54 29.35 25.44
C PRO A 43 30.28 29.14 26.77
N TYR A 44 29.86 28.08 27.44
CA TYR A 44 30.27 27.57 28.76
C TYR A 44 31.78 27.55 29.05
N GLY A 45 32.13 28.11 30.21
CA GLY A 45 33.35 27.83 30.97
C GLY A 45 33.00 27.38 32.40
N VAL A 46 33.75 26.38 32.87
CA VAL A 46 33.59 25.66 34.14
C VAL A 46 34.01 26.50 35.36
N ALA A 47 33.24 26.47 36.46
CA ALA A 47 33.69 26.19 37.86
C ALA A 47 32.84 26.83 39.00
N ALA A 48 32.49 25.96 39.96
CA ALA A 48 32.52 26.06 41.44
C ALA A 48 31.78 27.15 42.26
N GLU A 49 31.00 26.63 43.23
CA GLU A 49 30.63 27.06 44.59
C GLU A 49 30.95 28.50 45.09
N GLU A 50 29.94 29.19 45.63
CA GLU A 50 29.78 29.44 47.09
C GLU A 50 28.54 30.33 47.41
N ALA A 51 28.16 30.29 48.70
CA ALA A 51 26.93 30.74 49.34
C ALA A 51 26.61 32.25 49.36
N GLY A 52 25.33 32.61 49.60
CA GLY A 52 24.99 33.97 50.06
C GLY A 52 23.51 34.38 50.07
N SER A 53 22.87 34.22 51.21
CA SER A 53 21.54 34.74 51.60
C SER A 53 21.36 36.26 51.46
N LYS A 54 20.16 36.72 51.04
CA LYS A 54 19.26 37.67 51.76
C LYS A 54 18.10 38.25 50.91
N THR A 55 16.87 38.12 51.41
CA THR A 55 15.68 38.97 51.14
C THR A 55 15.78 40.28 51.96
N PRO A 56 15.03 41.39 51.67
CA PRO A 56 13.55 41.47 51.75
C PRO A 56 12.81 42.41 50.75
N SER A 57 11.47 42.25 50.68
CA SER A 57 10.38 43.03 50.01
C SER A 57 10.23 44.51 50.50
N PRO A 58 9.09 45.24 50.29
CA PRO A 58 8.05 45.32 49.22
C PRO A 58 7.73 46.79 48.76
N SER A 59 6.86 47.02 47.75
CA SER A 59 5.73 47.99 47.84
C SER A 59 4.84 48.07 46.58
N GLU A 60 3.56 48.30 46.84
CA GLU A 60 2.36 48.48 46.00
C GLU A 60 2.40 49.70 45.05
N THR A 61 1.65 49.67 43.93
CA THR A 61 0.48 50.56 43.67
C THR A 61 -0.27 50.23 42.36
N GLU A 62 -1.61 50.18 42.45
CA GLU A 62 -2.67 50.27 41.42
C GLU A 62 -2.79 51.71 40.82
N PRO A 63 -3.62 52.06 39.78
CA PRO A 63 -4.97 51.53 39.49
C PRO A 63 -5.52 51.47 38.03
N GLU A 64 -6.65 50.76 37.91
CA GLU A 64 -7.90 50.90 37.12
C GLU A 64 -7.97 51.49 35.69
N ILE A 65 -8.67 50.74 34.81
CA ILE A 65 -9.34 51.22 33.59
C ILE A 65 -10.86 50.94 33.66
N THR A 66 -11.56 51.91 33.08
CA THR A 66 -12.99 52.22 32.90
C THR A 66 -13.98 51.15 32.41
N ALA A 67 -15.23 51.37 32.85
CA ALA A 67 -16.46 50.73 32.44
C ALA A 67 -16.99 51.15 31.04
N ALA A 68 -17.73 50.22 30.42
CA ALA A 68 -18.59 50.38 29.24
C ALA A 68 -19.82 51.28 29.51
N PRO A 69 -20.70 51.63 28.53
CA PRO A 69 -21.68 50.65 27.98
C PRO A 69 -22.27 50.91 26.56
N LYS A 70 -22.82 49.83 25.93
CA LYS A 70 -24.17 49.65 25.29
C LYS A 70 -24.68 50.65 24.21
N THR A 71 -25.51 50.37 23.19
CA THR A 71 -26.41 49.25 22.79
C THR A 71 -27.05 49.57 21.42
N ASP A 72 -27.44 48.52 20.69
CA ASP A 72 -28.64 48.28 19.86
C ASP A 72 -29.11 49.26 18.76
N SER A 73 -29.31 48.78 17.53
CA SER A 73 -30.62 48.27 17.04
C SER A 73 -30.78 48.21 15.48
N VAL A 74 -31.12 47.00 14.99
CA VAL A 74 -32.26 46.63 14.11
C VAL A 74 -32.32 47.07 12.61
N PRO A 75 -32.94 46.27 11.71
CA PRO A 75 -32.65 46.17 10.27
C PRO A 75 -33.80 46.65 9.35
N GLY A 76 -33.61 46.61 8.02
CA GLY A 76 -34.69 46.84 7.04
C GLY A 76 -34.23 46.60 5.60
N GLY A 77 -35.03 45.88 4.81
CA GLY A 77 -34.71 45.46 3.44
C GLY A 77 -35.25 46.38 2.33
N SER A 78 -35.01 45.98 1.08
CA SER A 78 -35.93 45.94 -0.09
C SER A 78 -35.35 46.44 -1.44
N GLU A 79 -35.49 45.55 -2.42
CA GLU A 79 -35.93 45.75 -3.83
C GLU A 79 -35.16 46.64 -4.83
N GLY A 80 -34.47 45.97 -5.77
CA GLY A 80 -34.73 45.90 -7.22
C GLY A 80 -34.92 47.16 -8.09
N GLN A 81 -34.09 47.31 -9.13
CA GLN A 81 -34.52 47.75 -10.48
C GLN A 81 -33.48 47.49 -11.59
N ALA A 82 -33.97 47.34 -12.81
CA ALA A 82 -33.29 46.82 -14.01
C ALA A 82 -32.94 47.90 -15.07
N ILE A 83 -31.77 47.73 -15.72
CA ILE A 83 -31.33 47.88 -17.15
C ILE A 83 -31.79 49.13 -17.97
N PRO A 84 -30.90 49.83 -18.74
CA PRO A 84 -30.64 49.49 -20.16
C PRO A 84 -29.19 49.63 -20.69
N ASP A 85 -28.95 48.91 -21.80
CA ASP A 85 -27.80 48.82 -22.72
C ASP A 85 -27.10 50.12 -23.16
N ALA A 86 -25.78 50.03 -23.45
CA ALA A 86 -25.20 50.18 -24.81
C ALA A 86 -23.66 50.33 -24.82
N SER A 87 -23.00 49.41 -25.54
CA SER A 87 -21.69 49.39 -26.26
C SER A 87 -20.97 50.74 -26.56
N PRO A 88 -19.64 50.80 -26.82
CA PRO A 88 -18.90 49.83 -27.67
C PRO A 88 -17.42 49.49 -27.36
N LYS A 89 -16.96 48.41 -28.03
CA LYS A 89 -15.57 47.98 -28.30
C LYS A 89 -14.62 49.13 -28.67
N PRO A 90 -13.30 48.91 -28.44
CA PRO A 90 -12.35 49.06 -29.55
C PRO A 90 -11.42 47.85 -29.72
N GLU A 91 -11.19 47.52 -30.99
CA GLU A 91 -10.12 46.64 -31.49
C GLU A 91 -8.83 47.44 -31.74
N PRO A 92 -7.68 46.77 -31.98
CA PRO A 92 -6.37 47.17 -31.48
C PRO A 92 -5.54 48.00 -32.46
N GLU A 93 -4.68 48.87 -31.93
CA GLU A 93 -3.59 49.49 -32.69
C GLU A 93 -2.24 48.83 -32.42
N ALA A 94 -1.46 48.79 -33.48
CA ALA A 94 -0.23 48.04 -33.66
C ALA A 94 1.02 48.79 -33.15
N GLY A 95 2.03 47.99 -32.78
CA GLY A 95 3.44 48.34 -32.97
C GLY A 95 4.27 48.48 -31.69
N PHE A 96 5.15 47.50 -31.44
CA PHE A 96 6.58 47.70 -31.68
C PHE A 96 7.32 46.36 -31.67
N ARG A 97 8.17 46.17 -32.69
CA ARG A 97 9.00 44.99 -32.94
C ARG A 97 10.22 44.98 -32.02
N GLY A 98 10.47 43.87 -31.34
CA GLY A 98 11.78 43.47 -30.85
C GLY A 98 12.09 42.07 -31.38
N LYS A 99 12.97 41.99 -32.39
CA LYS A 99 13.51 40.73 -32.92
C LYS A 99 14.47 40.13 -31.89
N VAL A 100 14.25 38.89 -31.48
CA VAL A 100 15.33 37.99 -31.07
C VAL A 100 15.25 36.79 -32.01
N GLU A 101 16.27 36.68 -32.86
CA GLU A 101 16.47 35.55 -33.77
C GLU A 101 16.78 34.29 -32.95
N GLN A 102 15.81 33.39 -32.82
CA GLN A 102 16.10 31.99 -32.53
C GLN A 102 16.28 31.25 -33.85
N LYS A 103 17.49 30.72 -33.98
CA LYS A 103 18.02 29.95 -35.10
C LYS A 103 17.19 28.66 -35.22
N ALA A 104 16.37 28.57 -36.26
CA ALA A 104 15.59 27.38 -36.58
C ALA A 104 16.52 26.26 -37.06
N GLU A 105 16.63 25.20 -36.26
CA GLU A 105 17.04 23.89 -36.75
C GLU A 105 15.92 23.34 -37.65
N LYS A 106 16.16 23.46 -38.95
CA LYS A 106 15.42 22.77 -40.00
C LYS A 106 15.94 21.33 -40.05
N ASN A 107 15.18 20.41 -39.47
CA ASN A 107 14.91 19.06 -39.99
C ASN A 107 14.04 18.29 -38.98
N ALA A 108 12.75 18.59 -38.96
CA ALA A 108 11.74 17.61 -38.60
C ALA A 108 10.77 17.57 -39.77
N GLU A 109 10.94 16.53 -40.60
CA GLU A 109 9.96 16.15 -41.60
C GLU A 109 8.65 15.92 -40.84
N SER A 110 7.65 16.77 -41.09
CA SER A 110 6.33 16.70 -40.46
C SER A 110 5.74 15.33 -40.79
N ALA A 111 5.86 14.37 -39.89
CA ALA A 111 5.12 13.13 -39.94
C ALA A 111 3.63 13.46 -40.13
N ALA A 112 2.99 12.78 -41.07
CA ALA A 112 1.54 12.87 -41.23
C ALA A 112 0.87 12.61 -39.87
N PRO A 113 -0.24 13.29 -39.54
CA PRO A 113 -0.93 13.04 -38.28
C PRO A 113 -1.28 11.55 -38.18
N ALA A 114 -0.89 10.97 -37.05
CA ALA A 114 -1.28 9.65 -36.58
C ALA A 114 -2.71 9.30 -36.98
N ALA A 115 -2.91 8.11 -37.56
CA ALA A 115 -4.27 7.62 -37.76
C ALA A 115 -4.88 7.30 -36.38
N PRO A 116 -6.08 7.81 -36.06
CA PRO A 116 -6.74 7.45 -34.81
C PRO A 116 -7.08 5.96 -34.81
N TRP A 117 -7.01 5.32 -33.65
CA TRP A 117 -7.41 3.93 -33.46
C TRP A 117 -8.87 3.73 -33.90
N THR A 118 -9.15 2.59 -34.54
CA THR A 118 -10.48 2.20 -34.98
C THR A 118 -10.82 0.80 -34.48
N VAL A 119 -12.09 0.40 -34.56
CA VAL A 119 -12.52 -0.97 -34.19
C VAL A 119 -11.80 -2.06 -35.00
N ALA A 120 -11.27 -1.74 -36.19
CA ALA A 120 -10.45 -2.67 -36.96
C ALA A 120 -9.10 -2.96 -36.28
N ASP A 121 -8.64 -2.06 -35.41
CA ASP A 121 -7.41 -2.18 -34.63
C ASP A 121 -7.65 -2.89 -33.28
N ALA A 122 -8.84 -3.45 -33.05
CA ALA A 122 -9.20 -4.12 -31.79
C ALA A 122 -8.58 -5.51 -31.60
N GLY A 123 -7.76 -5.98 -32.55
CA GLY A 123 -7.05 -7.25 -32.40
C GLY A 123 -8.00 -8.42 -32.23
N PHE A 124 -7.65 -9.36 -31.34
CA PHE A 124 -8.51 -10.52 -31.07
C PHE A 124 -9.83 -10.16 -30.36
N ALA A 125 -9.97 -8.97 -29.77
CA ALA A 125 -11.23 -8.54 -29.17
C ALA A 125 -12.39 -8.48 -30.19
N SER A 126 -12.11 -8.36 -31.49
CA SER A 126 -13.13 -8.42 -32.54
C SER A 126 -13.69 -9.82 -32.79
N ARG A 127 -13.06 -10.86 -32.22
CA ARG A 127 -13.45 -12.27 -32.34
C ARG A 127 -14.05 -12.85 -31.07
N LEU A 128 -13.91 -12.13 -29.95
CA LEU A 128 -14.46 -12.52 -28.66
C LEU A 128 -15.93 -12.10 -28.57
N PRO A 129 -16.81 -12.92 -27.96
CA PRO A 129 -18.22 -12.57 -27.79
C PRO A 129 -18.38 -11.34 -26.89
N ALA A 130 -19.46 -10.57 -27.07
CA ALA A 130 -19.78 -9.44 -26.18
C ALA A 130 -19.98 -9.82 -24.70
N ALA A 131 -20.15 -11.12 -24.40
CA ALA A 131 -20.24 -11.66 -23.05
C ALA A 131 -18.87 -11.87 -22.36
N THR A 132 -17.76 -11.58 -23.04
CA THR A 132 -16.43 -11.59 -22.42
C THR A 132 -16.37 -10.59 -21.27
N ASP A 133 -15.79 -11.00 -20.14
CA ASP A 133 -15.67 -10.21 -18.90
C ASP A 133 -14.31 -9.54 -18.74
N TYR A 134 -13.30 -10.08 -19.40
CA TYR A 134 -11.91 -9.67 -19.27
C TYR A 134 -11.18 -9.82 -20.60
N TYR A 135 -10.38 -8.82 -20.95
CA TYR A 135 -9.49 -8.85 -22.10
C TYR A 135 -8.22 -8.05 -21.78
N LEU A 136 -7.08 -8.60 -22.13
CA LEU A 136 -5.79 -7.94 -22.11
C LEU A 136 -5.04 -8.36 -23.37
N ASP A 137 -4.47 -7.41 -24.09
CA ASP A 137 -3.52 -7.68 -25.15
C ASP A 137 -2.17 -7.02 -24.87
N ALA A 138 -1.15 -7.47 -25.58
CA ALA A 138 0.14 -6.85 -25.68
C ALA A 138 0.59 -6.89 -27.13
N ARG A 139 1.03 -5.75 -27.64
CA ARG A 139 1.44 -5.49 -29.02
C ARG A 139 2.89 -5.01 -29.00
N LYS A 140 3.57 -5.13 -30.13
CA LYS A 140 5.00 -4.75 -30.24
C LYS A 140 5.88 -5.47 -29.22
N LEU A 141 5.57 -6.73 -28.94
CA LEU A 141 6.29 -7.54 -27.95
C LEU A 141 7.80 -7.55 -28.19
N GLY A 142 8.27 -7.59 -29.44
CA GLY A 142 9.69 -7.55 -29.75
C GLY A 142 10.40 -6.25 -29.30
N GLU A 143 9.72 -5.10 -29.33
CA GLU A 143 10.27 -3.83 -28.83
C GLU A 143 10.23 -3.78 -27.30
N ILE A 144 9.10 -4.17 -26.71
CA ILE A 144 8.93 -4.22 -25.24
C ILE A 144 9.91 -5.22 -24.62
N TRP A 145 10.09 -6.37 -25.24
CA TRP A 145 10.98 -7.43 -24.78
C TRP A 145 12.44 -7.01 -24.86
N ARG A 146 12.87 -6.44 -25.99
CA ARG A 146 14.22 -5.88 -26.13
C ARG A 146 14.48 -4.78 -25.09
N TRP A 147 13.48 -3.93 -24.86
CA TRP A 147 13.55 -2.91 -23.82
C TRP A 147 13.69 -3.53 -22.41
N LEU A 148 12.89 -4.54 -22.06
CA LEU A 148 13.01 -5.23 -20.77
C LEU A 148 14.34 -5.98 -20.62
N GLU A 149 14.91 -6.48 -21.72
CA GLU A 149 16.25 -7.10 -21.80
C GLU A 149 17.34 -6.06 -21.53
N GLU A 150 17.29 -4.91 -22.22
CA GLU A 150 18.21 -3.78 -22.01
C GLU A 150 18.15 -3.28 -20.55
N MET A 151 16.97 -3.30 -19.95
CA MET A 151 16.76 -2.94 -18.54
C MET A 151 17.21 -4.03 -17.54
N GLY A 152 17.55 -5.24 -18.00
CA GLY A 152 17.91 -6.38 -17.13
C GLY A 152 16.76 -6.97 -16.32
N VAL A 153 15.52 -6.55 -16.59
CA VAL A 153 14.31 -6.98 -15.86
C VAL A 153 13.96 -8.43 -16.22
N LEU A 154 14.19 -8.81 -17.49
CA LEU A 154 13.89 -10.15 -17.98
C LEU A 154 14.81 -11.24 -17.42
N GLU A 155 16.04 -10.93 -17.00
CA GLU A 155 16.95 -11.95 -16.46
C GLU A 155 16.44 -12.49 -15.11
N LYS A 156 16.03 -11.59 -14.20
CA LYS A 156 15.38 -11.99 -12.94
C LYS A 156 14.01 -12.60 -13.15
N GLY A 157 13.18 -12.02 -14.02
CA GLY A 157 11.86 -12.57 -14.33
C GLY A 157 11.92 -13.96 -14.95
N ARG A 158 12.88 -14.19 -15.85
CA ARG A 158 13.16 -15.51 -16.43
C ARG A 158 13.67 -16.48 -15.37
N ASN A 159 14.62 -16.08 -14.53
CA ASN A 159 15.15 -16.96 -13.48
C ASN A 159 14.05 -17.35 -12.47
N SER A 160 13.21 -16.40 -12.02
CA SER A 160 12.07 -16.70 -11.15
C SER A 160 11.01 -17.57 -11.83
N PHE A 161 10.78 -17.39 -13.15
CA PHE A 161 9.90 -18.27 -13.91
C PHE A 161 10.48 -19.68 -14.04
N LEU A 162 11.79 -19.80 -14.27
CA LEU A 162 12.50 -21.08 -14.32
C LEU A 162 12.50 -21.77 -12.95
N GLU A 163 12.70 -21.04 -11.85
CA GLU A 163 12.58 -21.55 -10.48
C GLU A 163 11.15 -22.07 -10.20
N LEU A 164 10.11 -21.31 -10.59
CA LEU A 164 8.71 -21.74 -10.52
C LEU A 164 8.43 -23.00 -11.35
N LEU A 165 9.06 -23.14 -12.52
CA LEU A 165 8.98 -24.34 -13.34
C LEU A 165 9.74 -25.52 -12.71
N GLU A 166 10.88 -25.28 -12.08
CA GLU A 166 11.65 -26.29 -11.35
C GLU A 166 10.87 -26.84 -10.14
N GLU A 167 10.16 -25.96 -9.42
CA GLU A 167 9.26 -26.31 -8.31
C GLU A 167 7.94 -26.94 -8.75
N SER A 168 7.55 -26.78 -10.02
CA SER A 168 6.33 -27.39 -10.55
C SER A 168 6.46 -28.92 -10.68
N SER A 169 5.37 -29.65 -10.50
CA SER A 169 5.31 -31.10 -10.73
C SER A 169 5.21 -31.48 -12.22
N LEU A 170 5.51 -30.55 -13.14
CA LEU A 170 5.40 -30.80 -14.57
C LEU A 170 6.43 -31.86 -15.04
N PRO A 171 6.10 -32.70 -16.03
CA PRO A 171 7.06 -33.59 -16.67
C PRO A 171 8.27 -32.83 -17.21
N GLU A 172 9.45 -33.45 -17.17
CA GLU A 172 10.74 -32.85 -17.57
C GLU A 172 10.72 -32.37 -19.05
N GLU A 173 10.03 -33.11 -19.91
CA GLU A 173 9.84 -32.79 -21.33
C GLU A 173 8.98 -31.53 -21.54
N VAL A 174 7.96 -31.33 -20.70
CA VAL A 174 7.11 -30.12 -20.71
C VAL A 174 7.87 -28.93 -20.16
N ARG A 175 8.68 -29.12 -19.11
CA ARG A 175 9.56 -28.06 -18.58
C ARG A 175 10.60 -27.62 -19.59
N ALA A 176 11.26 -28.57 -20.26
CA ALA A 176 12.24 -28.27 -21.30
C ALA A 176 11.60 -27.47 -22.46
N LEU A 177 10.38 -27.82 -22.85
CA LEU A 177 9.65 -27.09 -23.88
C LEU A 177 9.22 -25.68 -23.42
N LEU A 178 8.82 -25.52 -22.16
CA LEU A 178 8.44 -24.23 -21.57
C LEU A 178 9.64 -23.31 -21.31
N SER A 179 10.79 -23.87 -20.94
CA SER A 179 12.04 -23.13 -20.73
C SER A 179 12.67 -22.67 -22.05
N GLU A 180 12.64 -23.52 -23.09
CA GLU A 180 12.99 -23.11 -24.46
C GLU A 180 11.94 -22.13 -25.03
N GLY A 181 10.66 -22.33 -24.72
CA GLY A 181 9.53 -21.54 -25.20
C GLY A 181 9.47 -20.10 -24.65
N ALA A 182 9.90 -19.86 -23.40
CA ALA A 182 9.85 -18.54 -22.77
C ALA A 182 10.70 -17.49 -23.50
N GLY A 183 11.88 -17.86 -24.01
CA GLY A 183 12.71 -16.98 -24.85
C GLY A 183 12.20 -16.85 -26.29
N LEU A 184 11.33 -17.78 -26.71
CA LEU A 184 10.72 -17.81 -28.04
C LEU A 184 9.33 -17.16 -28.05
N VAL A 185 8.78 -16.65 -26.95
CA VAL A 185 7.42 -16.05 -26.91
C VAL A 185 7.22 -14.92 -27.94
N PRO A 186 8.14 -13.93 -28.07
CA PRO A 186 8.01 -12.87 -29.08
C PRO A 186 8.07 -13.43 -30.51
N ASP A 187 8.82 -14.53 -30.67
CA ASP A 187 8.97 -15.24 -31.92
C ASP A 187 7.70 -16.07 -32.23
N LEU A 188 7.28 -16.96 -31.35
CA LEU A 188 6.20 -17.93 -31.53
C LEU A 188 4.82 -17.31 -31.59
N LEU A 189 4.52 -16.31 -30.75
CA LEU A 189 3.17 -15.77 -30.60
C LEU A 189 2.93 -14.47 -31.38
N GLY A 190 3.98 -13.93 -32.01
CA GLY A 190 3.88 -12.97 -33.11
C GLY A 190 3.51 -11.53 -32.71
N GLU A 191 2.71 -10.85 -33.55
CA GLU A 191 2.54 -9.38 -33.55
C GLU A 191 1.73 -8.84 -32.35
N GLU A 192 0.84 -9.69 -31.83
CA GLU A 192 -0.07 -9.44 -30.71
C GLU A 192 -0.19 -10.72 -29.89
N VAL A 193 -0.16 -10.62 -28.56
CA VAL A 193 -0.56 -11.69 -27.63
C VAL A 193 -1.73 -11.21 -26.81
N PHE A 194 -2.68 -12.09 -26.55
CA PHE A 194 -3.85 -11.74 -25.75
C PHE A 194 -4.18 -12.82 -24.70
N LEU A 195 -4.88 -12.36 -23.66
CA LEU A 195 -5.57 -13.17 -22.67
C LEU A 195 -6.99 -12.61 -22.51
N ALA A 196 -7.98 -13.49 -22.49
CA ALA A 196 -9.37 -13.12 -22.31
C ALA A 196 -10.11 -14.13 -21.45
N GLY A 197 -11.22 -13.71 -20.86
CA GLY A 197 -12.05 -14.59 -20.04
C GLY A 197 -13.52 -14.23 -20.08
N GLN A 198 -14.38 -15.24 -20.10
CA GLN A 198 -15.83 -15.17 -19.97
C GLN A 198 -16.25 -15.89 -18.69
N GLY A 199 -17.25 -15.35 -17.98
CA GLY A 199 -17.69 -15.89 -16.70
C GLY A 199 -16.72 -15.60 -15.55
N MET A 200 -15.77 -14.70 -15.75
CA MET A 200 -14.73 -14.39 -14.76
C MET A 200 -15.30 -13.69 -13.53
N ALA A 201 -16.37 -12.90 -13.71
CA ALA A 201 -17.08 -12.28 -12.60
C ALA A 201 -17.62 -13.35 -11.63
N TRP A 202 -18.26 -14.39 -12.17
CA TRP A 202 -18.76 -15.52 -11.38
C TRP A 202 -17.63 -16.30 -10.71
N THR A 203 -16.54 -16.59 -11.42
CA THR A 203 -15.37 -17.28 -10.84
C THR A 203 -14.80 -16.49 -9.66
N TRP A 204 -14.71 -15.17 -9.81
CA TRP A 204 -14.20 -14.30 -8.76
C TRP A 204 -15.16 -14.20 -7.58
N GLU A 205 -16.46 -14.02 -7.82
CA GLU A 205 -17.49 -14.08 -6.77
C GLU A 205 -17.47 -15.42 -6.04
N THR A 206 -17.11 -16.48 -6.76
CA THR A 206 -16.97 -17.81 -6.19
C THR A 206 -15.80 -17.94 -5.23
N ALA A 207 -14.61 -17.55 -5.67
CA ALA A 207 -13.44 -17.50 -4.80
C ALA A 207 -13.67 -16.56 -3.60
N ALA A 208 -14.26 -15.39 -3.84
CA ALA A 208 -14.59 -14.41 -2.81
C ALA A 208 -15.63 -14.92 -1.81
N GLY A 209 -16.64 -15.69 -2.26
CA GLY A 209 -17.64 -16.32 -1.42
C GLY A 209 -17.05 -17.36 -0.48
N VAL A 210 -16.12 -18.19 -0.99
CA VAL A 210 -15.36 -19.13 -0.15
C VAL A 210 -14.53 -18.36 0.87
N ASN A 211 -13.78 -17.32 0.47
CA ASN A 211 -13.01 -16.50 1.40
C ASN A 211 -13.87 -15.79 2.47
N THR A 212 -15.05 -15.32 2.06
CA THR A 212 -16.07 -14.71 2.92
C THR A 212 -16.52 -15.69 3.99
N LEU A 213 -16.81 -16.93 3.61
CA LEU A 213 -17.17 -17.96 4.56
C LEU A 213 -16.02 -18.28 5.52
N MET A 214 -14.80 -18.49 5.01
CA MET A 214 -13.62 -18.77 5.84
C MET A 214 -13.44 -17.67 6.89
N SER A 215 -13.52 -16.42 6.47
CA SER A 215 -13.44 -15.26 7.35
C SER A 215 -14.53 -15.27 8.42
N ARG A 216 -15.77 -15.62 8.05
CA ARG A 216 -16.90 -15.72 8.98
C ARG A 216 -16.71 -16.84 10.00
N VAL A 217 -16.35 -18.04 9.57
CA VAL A 217 -16.12 -19.17 10.48
C VAL A 217 -14.97 -18.86 11.43
N PHE A 218 -13.89 -18.26 10.93
CA PHE A 218 -12.76 -17.83 11.76
C PHE A 218 -13.17 -16.77 12.80
N GLY A 219 -13.94 -15.75 12.39
CA GLY A 219 -14.47 -14.75 13.31
C GLY A 219 -15.38 -15.33 14.39
N LYS A 220 -16.26 -16.27 14.00
CA LYS A 220 -17.14 -17.00 14.93
C LYS A 220 -16.33 -17.82 15.93
N ALA A 221 -15.31 -18.53 15.48
CA ALA A 221 -14.47 -19.36 16.34
C ALA A 221 -13.68 -18.51 17.34
N ILE A 222 -13.02 -17.44 16.89
CA ILE A 222 -12.28 -16.53 17.79
C ILE A 222 -13.20 -15.93 18.85
N ALA A 223 -14.35 -15.38 18.42
CA ALA A 223 -15.27 -14.74 19.34
C ALA A 223 -15.98 -15.75 20.28
N GLY A 224 -16.27 -16.96 19.78
CA GLY A 224 -16.82 -18.05 20.56
C GLY A 224 -15.85 -18.57 21.62
N LYS A 225 -14.56 -18.70 21.28
CA LYS A 225 -13.50 -19.07 22.25
C LYS A 225 -13.29 -17.99 23.31
N LEU A 226 -13.27 -16.72 22.91
CA LEU A 226 -13.27 -15.59 23.85
C LEU A 226 -14.48 -15.65 24.79
N ALA A 227 -15.68 -15.93 24.25
CA ALA A 227 -16.90 -16.10 25.04
C ALA A 227 -16.86 -17.32 25.98
N ALA A 228 -16.06 -18.34 25.66
CA ALA A 228 -15.85 -19.51 26.49
C ALA A 228 -14.72 -19.32 27.53
N GLY A 229 -14.01 -18.18 27.52
CA GLY A 229 -12.85 -17.94 28.38
C GLY A 229 -11.60 -18.74 27.98
N ASN A 230 -11.57 -19.31 26.78
CA ASN A 230 -10.44 -20.07 26.27
C ASN A 230 -9.61 -19.21 25.30
N MET A 231 -8.32 -19.04 25.62
CA MET A 231 -7.37 -18.25 24.82
C MET A 231 -6.43 -19.15 23.97
N ASP A 232 -6.60 -20.47 23.98
CA ASP A 232 -5.87 -21.39 23.11
C ASP A 232 -6.57 -21.44 21.73
N PHE A 233 -6.11 -20.58 20.83
CA PHE A 233 -6.77 -20.33 19.55
C PHE A 233 -6.68 -21.51 18.56
N PHE A 234 -5.74 -22.44 18.72
CA PHE A 234 -5.38 -23.44 17.69
C PHE A 234 -5.61 -24.92 18.04
N ASP A 235 -6.15 -25.27 19.22
CA ASP A 235 -6.20 -26.68 19.68
C ASP A 235 -7.43 -27.51 19.20
N GLU A 236 -8.40 -26.91 18.51
CA GLU A 236 -9.62 -27.60 18.02
C GLU A 236 -9.84 -27.32 16.53
N GLU A 237 -9.15 -28.07 15.66
CA GLU A 237 -9.16 -27.89 14.19
C GLU A 237 -10.34 -28.60 13.50
N GLU A 238 -10.87 -29.69 14.07
CA GLU A 238 -11.86 -30.56 13.39
C GLU A 238 -13.25 -29.93 13.23
N ASP A 239 -13.80 -29.29 14.27
CA ASP A 239 -15.12 -28.65 14.21
C ASP A 239 -15.13 -27.41 13.30
N LEU A 240 -14.03 -26.67 13.26
CA LEU A 240 -13.84 -25.52 12.37
C LEU A 240 -13.81 -25.97 10.91
N ALA A 241 -13.10 -27.06 10.62
CA ALA A 241 -13.03 -27.65 9.30
C ALA A 241 -14.42 -28.12 8.84
N ALA A 242 -15.18 -28.83 9.68
CA ALA A 242 -16.53 -29.28 9.36
C ALA A 242 -17.50 -28.12 9.05
N GLU A 243 -17.47 -27.05 9.85
CA GLU A 243 -18.32 -25.86 9.60
C GLU A 243 -17.91 -25.12 8.32
N MET A 244 -16.61 -25.00 8.05
CA MET A 244 -16.09 -24.44 6.81
C MET A 244 -16.57 -25.23 5.60
N VAL A 245 -16.43 -26.55 5.61
CA VAL A 245 -16.77 -27.38 4.45
C VAL A 245 -18.29 -27.37 4.20
N ASN A 246 -19.13 -27.45 5.23
CA ASN A 246 -20.59 -27.30 5.11
C ASN A 246 -21.00 -25.94 4.53
N GLY A 247 -20.38 -24.87 5.01
CA GLY A 247 -20.71 -23.53 4.53
C GLY A 247 -20.34 -23.34 3.06
N VAL A 248 -19.24 -23.96 2.58
CA VAL A 248 -18.86 -23.91 1.16
C VAL A 248 -19.92 -24.63 0.33
N GLY A 249 -20.37 -25.81 0.76
CA GLY A 249 -21.43 -26.57 0.09
C GLY A 249 -22.73 -25.77 -0.06
N LYS A 250 -23.23 -25.17 1.03
CA LYS A 250 -24.45 -24.33 1.01
C LYS A 250 -24.30 -23.06 0.18
N TRP A 251 -23.10 -22.46 0.17
CA TRP A 251 -22.83 -21.28 -0.65
C TRP A 251 -22.81 -21.63 -2.14
N ILE A 252 -22.19 -22.75 -2.54
CA ILE A 252 -22.20 -23.25 -3.92
C ILE A 252 -23.63 -23.53 -4.38
N GLU A 253 -24.45 -24.19 -3.55
CA GLU A 253 -25.87 -24.43 -3.82
C GLU A 253 -26.61 -23.11 -4.10
N SER A 254 -26.44 -22.11 -3.23
CA SER A 254 -27.07 -20.79 -3.41
C SER A 254 -26.64 -20.10 -4.71
N GLN A 255 -25.37 -20.22 -5.13
CA GLN A 255 -24.96 -19.64 -6.41
C GLN A 255 -25.58 -20.35 -7.61
N LEU A 256 -25.64 -21.69 -7.57
CA LEU A 256 -26.23 -22.49 -8.64
C LEU A 256 -27.73 -22.21 -8.80
N GLU A 257 -28.44 -21.93 -7.70
CA GLU A 257 -29.83 -21.49 -7.73
C GLU A 257 -30.02 -20.11 -8.39
N LYS A 258 -29.10 -19.17 -8.15
CA LYS A 258 -29.18 -17.81 -8.68
C LYS A 258 -28.94 -17.73 -10.19
N SER A 259 -28.15 -18.63 -10.75
CA SER A 259 -27.68 -18.55 -12.14
C SER A 259 -28.53 -19.33 -13.17
N GLU A 260 -29.72 -19.83 -12.79
CA GLU A 260 -30.57 -20.70 -13.63
C GLU A 260 -29.79 -21.88 -14.28
N GLY A 261 -28.74 -22.36 -13.61
CA GLY A 261 -27.76 -23.30 -14.16
C GLY A 261 -26.32 -22.80 -14.05
N MET A 262 -25.35 -23.54 -14.57
CA MET A 262 -23.94 -23.11 -14.52
C MET A 262 -23.66 -22.00 -15.55
N PRO A 263 -22.94 -20.94 -15.19
CA PRO A 263 -22.48 -19.96 -16.17
C PRO A 263 -21.42 -20.59 -17.08
N LYS A 264 -21.37 -20.11 -18.33
CA LYS A 264 -20.27 -20.43 -19.25
C LYS A 264 -19.01 -19.76 -18.73
N VAL A 265 -17.99 -20.56 -18.46
CA VAL A 265 -16.67 -20.07 -18.04
C VAL A 265 -15.66 -20.53 -19.05
N SER A 266 -14.96 -19.58 -19.65
CA SER A 266 -13.88 -19.88 -20.59
C SER A 266 -12.75 -18.86 -20.48
N LEU A 267 -11.53 -19.34 -20.63
CA LEU A 267 -10.30 -18.58 -20.74
C LEU A 267 -9.74 -18.77 -22.13
N TYR A 268 -9.30 -17.68 -22.76
CA TYR A 268 -8.67 -17.69 -24.07
C TYR A 268 -7.29 -17.08 -23.93
N ALA A 269 -6.28 -17.73 -24.48
CA ALA A 269 -4.94 -17.17 -24.63
C ALA A 269 -4.44 -17.47 -26.03
N GLY A 270 -3.74 -16.52 -26.65
CA GLY A 270 -3.30 -16.73 -28.02
C GLY A 270 -2.44 -15.61 -28.54
N GLY A 271 -2.03 -15.75 -29.79
CA GLY A 271 -1.21 -14.76 -30.46
C GLY A 271 -1.46 -14.69 -31.95
N ARG A 272 -1.19 -13.52 -32.53
CA ARG A 272 -1.31 -13.25 -33.96
C ARG A 272 -0.07 -13.74 -34.69
N VAL A 273 -0.23 -14.74 -35.54
CA VAL A 273 0.83 -15.32 -36.36
C VAL A 273 0.45 -15.16 -37.84
N SER A 274 0.81 -14.01 -38.42
CA SER A 274 0.47 -13.66 -39.82
C SER A 274 1.09 -14.63 -40.85
N ASP A 275 2.26 -15.20 -40.55
CA ASP A 275 2.88 -16.23 -41.40
C ASP A 275 2.13 -17.57 -41.27
N ALA A 276 1.48 -18.00 -42.35
CA ALA A 276 0.65 -19.21 -42.36
C ALA A 276 1.44 -20.50 -42.10
N ARG A 277 2.71 -20.57 -42.52
CA ARG A 277 3.54 -21.76 -42.28
C ARG A 277 3.92 -21.83 -40.82
N ARG A 278 4.39 -20.72 -40.26
CA ARG A 278 4.72 -20.62 -38.83
C ARG A 278 3.51 -20.91 -37.96
N ARG A 279 2.35 -20.38 -38.34
CA ARG A 279 1.08 -20.62 -37.63
C ARG A 279 0.75 -22.11 -37.56
N ALA A 280 0.84 -22.82 -38.69
CA ALA A 280 0.61 -24.27 -38.73
C ALA A 280 1.63 -25.06 -37.88
N GLU A 281 2.90 -24.63 -37.84
CA GLU A 281 3.94 -25.23 -37.00
C GLU A 281 3.62 -25.05 -35.50
N VAL A 282 3.19 -23.86 -35.08
CA VAL A 282 2.78 -23.57 -33.69
C VAL A 282 1.55 -24.39 -33.27
N VAL A 283 0.53 -24.46 -34.13
CA VAL A 283 -0.68 -25.27 -33.85
C VAL A 283 -0.31 -26.74 -33.65
N LYS A 284 0.54 -27.28 -34.52
CA LYS A 284 1.00 -28.67 -34.42
C LYS A 284 1.80 -28.92 -33.13
N MET A 285 2.62 -27.96 -32.71
CA MET A 285 3.35 -28.02 -31.44
C MET A 285 2.39 -28.10 -30.25
N VAL A 286 1.39 -27.21 -30.19
CA VAL A 286 0.38 -27.20 -29.12
C VAL A 286 -0.46 -28.49 -29.12
N GLN A 287 -0.85 -28.98 -30.29
CA GLN A 287 -1.55 -30.27 -30.41
C GLN A 287 -0.70 -31.44 -29.88
N SER A 288 0.61 -31.43 -30.15
CA SER A 288 1.53 -32.46 -29.64
C SER A 288 1.63 -32.41 -28.12
N LEU A 289 1.61 -31.22 -27.50
CA LEU A 289 1.54 -31.06 -26.05
C LEU A 289 0.24 -31.63 -25.46
N PHE A 290 -0.90 -31.42 -26.11
CA PHE A 290 -2.17 -32.00 -25.68
C PHE A 290 -2.16 -33.52 -25.75
N SER A 291 -1.56 -34.11 -26.80
CA SER A 291 -1.40 -35.57 -26.88
C SER A 291 -0.57 -36.13 -25.72
N LEU A 292 0.48 -35.43 -25.28
CA LEU A 292 1.25 -35.81 -24.09
C LEU A 292 0.42 -35.69 -22.81
N ALA A 293 -0.28 -34.57 -22.62
CA ALA A 293 -1.15 -34.37 -21.45
C ALA A 293 -2.24 -35.44 -21.33
N VAL A 294 -2.80 -35.93 -22.45
CA VAL A 294 -3.79 -37.02 -22.45
C VAL A 294 -3.18 -38.35 -22.01
N VAL A 295 -1.91 -38.62 -22.31
CA VAL A 295 -1.22 -39.84 -21.87
C VAL A 295 -0.99 -39.81 -20.36
N ASP A 296 -0.66 -38.65 -19.80
CA ASP A 296 -0.32 -38.50 -18.39
C ASP A 296 -1.54 -38.29 -17.47
N LEU A 297 -2.63 -37.71 -17.98
CA LEU A 297 -3.88 -37.52 -17.24
C LEU A 297 -4.86 -38.66 -17.57
N GLU A 298 -4.87 -39.73 -16.78
CA GLU A 298 -5.72 -40.93 -17.00
C GLU A 298 -7.23 -40.65 -17.30
N PRO A 299 -7.91 -39.59 -16.80
CA PRO A 299 -9.28 -39.28 -17.19
C PRO A 299 -9.44 -38.45 -18.48
N ALA A 300 -8.35 -37.98 -19.10
CA ALA A 300 -8.39 -37.11 -20.26
C ALA A 300 -8.73 -37.87 -21.55
N LYS A 301 -9.53 -37.26 -22.42
CA LYS A 301 -9.90 -37.80 -23.74
C LYS A 301 -9.65 -36.78 -24.81
N GLU A 302 -9.01 -37.20 -25.89
CA GLU A 302 -8.85 -36.35 -27.08
C GLU A 302 -10.22 -36.02 -27.70
N ILE A 303 -10.41 -34.77 -28.09
CA ILE A 303 -11.64 -34.26 -28.68
C ILE A 303 -11.35 -33.37 -29.90
N THR A 304 -12.30 -33.37 -30.83
CA THR A 304 -12.36 -32.41 -31.94
C THR A 304 -13.80 -31.96 -32.10
N PHE A 305 -14.03 -30.65 -32.20
CA PHE A 305 -15.37 -30.09 -32.28
C PHE A 305 -15.39 -28.80 -33.09
N LYS A 306 -16.57 -28.41 -33.60
CA LYS A 306 -16.75 -27.19 -34.40
C LYS A 306 -17.65 -26.19 -33.69
N ARG A 307 -17.15 -24.98 -33.45
CA ARG A 307 -17.86 -23.88 -32.76
C ARG A 307 -17.45 -22.52 -33.32
N GLY A 308 -18.41 -21.61 -33.48
CA GLY A 308 -18.15 -20.28 -34.05
C GLY A 308 -17.56 -20.33 -35.47
N GLY A 309 -17.90 -21.36 -36.26
CA GLY A 309 -17.30 -21.58 -37.58
C GLY A 309 -15.89 -22.21 -37.58
N VAL A 310 -15.25 -22.30 -36.41
CA VAL A 310 -13.87 -22.76 -36.21
C VAL A 310 -13.84 -24.22 -35.76
N GLU A 311 -12.84 -24.97 -36.23
CA GLU A 311 -12.55 -26.33 -35.80
C GLU A 311 -11.50 -26.31 -34.68
N TRP A 312 -11.84 -26.91 -33.55
CA TRP A 312 -11.04 -26.96 -32.33
C TRP A 312 -10.57 -28.38 -32.07
N SER A 313 -9.33 -28.52 -31.61
CA SER A 313 -8.71 -29.80 -31.25
C SER A 313 -8.04 -29.72 -29.88
N GLY A 314 -8.20 -30.73 -29.03
CA GLY A 314 -7.54 -30.80 -27.74
C GLY A 314 -8.05 -31.95 -26.90
N PHE A 315 -8.28 -31.74 -25.61
CA PHE A 315 -8.72 -32.78 -24.70
C PHE A 315 -9.84 -32.33 -23.75
N GLU A 316 -10.59 -33.30 -23.26
CA GLU A 316 -11.66 -33.16 -22.28
C GLU A 316 -11.37 -34.05 -21.08
N VAL A 317 -11.41 -33.47 -19.88
CA VAL A 317 -11.41 -34.20 -18.61
C VAL A 317 -12.78 -34.04 -17.98
N LYS A 318 -13.48 -35.16 -17.78
CA LYS A 318 -14.73 -35.13 -17.00
C LYS A 318 -14.39 -35.09 -15.52
N ILE A 319 -14.95 -34.15 -14.78
CA ILE A 319 -14.58 -33.99 -13.37
C ILE A 319 -15.02 -35.22 -12.54
N GLU A 320 -16.12 -35.89 -12.93
CA GLU A 320 -16.57 -37.16 -12.31
C GLU A 320 -15.55 -38.31 -12.40
N THR A 321 -14.55 -38.20 -13.28
CA THR A 321 -13.54 -39.24 -13.51
C THR A 321 -12.18 -38.97 -12.86
N VAL A 322 -11.98 -37.81 -12.24
CA VAL A 322 -10.78 -37.51 -11.44
C VAL A 322 -10.93 -38.22 -10.07
N GLU A 323 -9.89 -38.92 -9.62
CA GLU A 323 -9.93 -39.94 -8.54
C GLU A 323 -10.81 -39.59 -7.31
N ASN A 324 -11.58 -40.59 -6.85
CA ASN A 324 -12.25 -40.71 -5.53
C ASN A 324 -13.37 -39.72 -5.14
N LEU A 325 -13.85 -38.85 -6.03
CA LEU A 325 -15.03 -38.02 -5.73
C LEU A 325 -16.35 -38.77 -5.99
N ARG A 326 -16.79 -39.60 -5.03
CA ARG A 326 -18.09 -40.29 -5.12
C ARG A 326 -19.16 -39.55 -4.34
N ALA A 327 -20.37 -39.48 -4.91
CA ALA A 327 -21.54 -38.90 -4.26
C ALA A 327 -21.92 -39.58 -2.92
N GLU A 328 -21.49 -40.82 -2.71
CA GLU A 328 -21.71 -41.62 -1.51
C GLU A 328 -20.62 -41.47 -0.44
N ASP A 329 -19.47 -40.88 -0.78
CA ASP A 329 -18.32 -40.70 0.12
C ASP A 329 -18.24 -39.24 0.58
N ALA A 330 -19.27 -38.77 1.30
CA ALA A 330 -19.27 -37.42 1.86
C ALA A 330 -18.12 -37.28 2.87
N PRO A 331 -17.21 -36.28 2.71
CA PRO A 331 -16.19 -35.98 3.70
C PRO A 331 -16.80 -35.71 5.08
N ASP A 332 -16.06 -36.06 6.14
CA ASP A 332 -16.46 -35.81 7.51
C ASP A 332 -16.81 -34.32 7.69
N GLY A 333 -18.00 -34.07 8.24
CA GLY A 333 -18.52 -32.73 8.41
C GLY A 333 -19.34 -32.17 7.24
N ILE A 334 -19.56 -32.90 6.13
CA ILE A 334 -20.52 -32.49 5.08
C ILE A 334 -21.85 -33.22 5.22
N GLU A 335 -22.97 -32.47 5.22
CA GLU A 335 -24.30 -33.08 5.06
C GLU A 335 -24.37 -33.89 3.75
N ALA A 336 -24.73 -35.17 3.84
CA ALA A 336 -24.71 -36.09 2.70
C ALA A 336 -25.56 -35.59 1.53
N GLU A 337 -26.68 -34.92 1.80
CA GLU A 337 -27.54 -34.32 0.78
C GLU A 337 -26.84 -33.20 0.00
N VAL A 338 -26.08 -32.35 0.70
CA VAL A 338 -25.31 -31.25 0.09
C VAL A 338 -24.18 -31.82 -0.76
N TRP A 339 -23.46 -32.83 -0.25
CA TRP A 339 -22.41 -33.51 -1.01
C TRP A 339 -22.94 -34.19 -2.27
N GLN A 340 -24.06 -34.92 -2.16
CA GLN A 340 -24.70 -35.56 -3.31
C GLN A 340 -25.18 -34.54 -4.35
N TYR A 341 -25.74 -33.41 -3.91
CA TYR A 341 -26.12 -32.33 -4.81
C TYR A 341 -24.88 -31.75 -5.52
N LEU A 342 -23.82 -31.45 -4.79
CA LEU A 342 -22.58 -30.88 -5.34
C LEU A 342 -21.94 -31.84 -6.34
N MET A 343 -21.80 -33.13 -5.99
CA MET A 343 -21.30 -34.16 -6.90
C MET A 343 -22.19 -34.34 -8.15
N LYS A 344 -23.52 -34.21 -8.02
CA LYS A 344 -24.43 -34.24 -9.17
C LYS A 344 -24.24 -33.04 -10.11
N GLN A 345 -23.83 -31.88 -9.59
CA GLN A 345 -23.60 -30.68 -10.40
C GLN A 345 -22.18 -30.69 -10.99
N VAL A 346 -21.17 -31.05 -10.20
CA VAL A 346 -19.78 -31.25 -10.63
C VAL A 346 -19.68 -32.39 -11.66
N GLY A 347 -20.49 -33.44 -11.55
CA GLY A 347 -20.55 -34.51 -12.55
C GLY A 347 -21.05 -34.08 -13.93
N LYS A 348 -21.64 -32.88 -14.04
CA LYS A 348 -21.95 -32.26 -15.35
C LYS A 348 -20.78 -31.45 -15.91
N TRP A 349 -19.71 -31.26 -15.15
CA TRP A 349 -18.57 -30.45 -15.56
C TRP A 349 -17.59 -31.28 -16.37
N SER A 350 -17.11 -30.69 -17.44
CA SER A 350 -15.88 -31.11 -18.08
C SER A 350 -14.94 -29.93 -18.25
N LEU A 351 -13.66 -30.17 -17.98
CA LEU A 351 -12.60 -29.25 -18.36
C LEU A 351 -12.24 -29.57 -19.81
N VAL A 352 -12.55 -28.66 -20.72
CA VAL A 352 -12.13 -28.74 -22.12
C VAL A 352 -10.96 -27.78 -22.32
N VAL A 353 -9.83 -28.31 -22.79
CA VAL A 353 -8.68 -27.50 -23.24
C VAL A 353 -8.47 -27.77 -24.71
N ALA A 354 -8.54 -26.74 -25.55
CA ALA A 354 -8.47 -26.88 -27.00
C ALA A 354 -7.67 -25.75 -27.66
N CYS A 355 -7.17 -26.02 -28.85
CA CYS A 355 -6.46 -25.07 -29.70
C CYS A 355 -7.11 -25.03 -31.09
N ALA A 356 -7.10 -23.85 -31.71
CA ALA A 356 -7.57 -23.64 -33.07
C ALA A 356 -6.85 -22.50 -33.79
N GLU A 357 -6.95 -22.49 -35.12
CA GLU A 357 -6.66 -21.31 -35.94
C GLU A 357 -7.92 -20.45 -36.09
N VAL A 358 -7.81 -19.17 -35.73
CA VAL A 358 -8.91 -18.20 -35.85
C VAL A 358 -8.44 -17.00 -36.66
N GLY A 359 -8.65 -17.06 -37.99
CA GLY A 359 -8.06 -16.08 -38.90
C GLY A 359 -6.52 -16.18 -38.88
N ASP A 360 -5.86 -15.08 -38.53
CA ASP A 360 -4.39 -15.03 -38.40
C ASP A 360 -3.89 -15.41 -36.99
N TYR A 361 -4.76 -15.91 -36.10
CA TYR A 361 -4.41 -16.21 -34.72
C TYR A 361 -4.29 -17.71 -34.46
N VAL A 362 -3.36 -18.06 -33.56
CA VAL A 362 -3.40 -19.34 -32.82
C VAL A 362 -4.04 -19.07 -31.47
N VAL A 363 -5.10 -19.79 -31.15
CA VAL A 363 -5.90 -19.56 -29.95
C VAL A 363 -5.99 -20.86 -29.16
N MET A 364 -5.58 -20.81 -27.90
CA MET A 364 -5.87 -21.81 -26.90
C MET A 364 -7.07 -21.35 -26.07
N ALA A 365 -8.01 -22.26 -25.81
CA ALA A 365 -9.16 -22.01 -24.97
C ALA A 365 -9.28 -23.12 -23.92
N ALA A 366 -9.56 -22.73 -22.68
CA ALA A 366 -9.92 -23.64 -21.60
C ALA A 366 -11.31 -23.27 -21.08
N GLY A 367 -12.24 -24.21 -21.00
CA GLY A 367 -13.60 -23.91 -20.58
C GLY A 367 -14.30 -25.05 -19.87
N ASN A 368 -15.41 -24.74 -19.20
CA ASN A 368 -16.21 -25.70 -18.42
C ASN A 368 -17.16 -26.55 -19.28
N GLY A 369 -16.77 -26.83 -20.53
CA GLY A 369 -17.53 -27.54 -21.54
C GLY A 369 -17.28 -26.97 -22.93
N GLN A 370 -17.56 -27.74 -23.98
CA GLN A 370 -17.33 -27.29 -25.37
C GLN A 370 -18.23 -26.11 -25.76
N GLU A 371 -19.39 -25.99 -25.14
CA GLU A 371 -20.35 -24.90 -25.32
C GLU A 371 -19.95 -23.57 -24.67
N SER A 372 -18.92 -23.57 -23.83
CA SER A 372 -18.35 -22.36 -23.23
C SER A 372 -17.30 -21.70 -24.13
N ILE A 373 -16.78 -22.43 -25.14
CA ILE A 373 -15.79 -21.94 -26.10
C ILE A 373 -16.54 -21.36 -27.31
N GLU A 374 -16.51 -20.03 -27.41
CA GLU A 374 -17.26 -19.25 -28.40
C GLU A 374 -16.37 -18.17 -29.03
N VAL A 375 -16.48 -18.05 -30.36
CA VAL A 375 -15.90 -16.96 -31.14
C VAL A 375 -16.94 -16.43 -32.12
N VAL A 376 -16.84 -15.15 -32.46
CA VAL A 376 -17.79 -14.46 -33.34
C VAL A 376 -17.09 -13.87 -34.56
N ASP A 377 -17.81 -13.81 -35.69
CA ASP A 377 -17.33 -13.20 -36.93
C ASP A 377 -17.81 -11.74 -37.10
N ASP A 378 -18.94 -11.39 -36.49
CA ASP A 378 -19.52 -10.05 -36.57
C ASP A 378 -18.97 -9.13 -35.47
N VAL A 379 -18.41 -8.00 -35.88
CA VAL A 379 -17.85 -6.99 -34.97
C VAL A 379 -18.92 -6.42 -34.03
N GLY A 380 -20.15 -6.25 -34.51
CA GLY A 380 -21.27 -5.76 -33.68
C GLY A 380 -21.65 -6.71 -32.55
N ALA A 381 -21.44 -8.01 -32.73
CA ALA A 381 -21.65 -9.05 -31.71
C ALA A 381 -20.39 -9.34 -30.86
N SER A 382 -19.26 -8.68 -31.17
CA SER A 382 -17.99 -8.89 -30.50
C SER A 382 -17.76 -7.95 -29.30
N LEU A 383 -16.77 -8.27 -28.47
CA LEU A 383 -16.30 -7.40 -27.40
C LEU A 383 -15.86 -6.03 -27.94
N ALA A 384 -15.22 -5.99 -29.11
CA ALA A 384 -14.81 -4.74 -29.75
C ALA A 384 -15.99 -3.80 -30.12
N GLY A 385 -17.21 -4.34 -30.20
CA GLY A 385 -18.44 -3.57 -30.40
C GLY A 385 -18.97 -2.92 -29.12
N ALA A 386 -18.41 -3.23 -27.94
CA ALA A 386 -18.87 -2.69 -26.66
C ALA A 386 -18.59 -1.18 -26.53
N PRO A 387 -19.48 -0.40 -25.89
CA PRO A 387 -19.30 1.04 -25.75
C PRO A 387 -17.97 1.46 -25.11
N GLY A 388 -17.39 0.70 -24.18
CA GLY A 388 -16.09 1.03 -23.58
C GLY A 388 -14.92 0.94 -24.53
N PHE A 389 -14.98 0.12 -25.59
CA PHE A 389 -13.91 0.05 -26.59
C PHE A 389 -13.75 1.35 -27.37
N ARG A 390 -14.77 2.23 -27.40
CA ARG A 390 -14.63 3.58 -27.97
C ARG A 390 -13.65 4.46 -27.20
N PHE A 391 -13.31 4.12 -25.96
CA PHE A 391 -12.25 4.80 -25.20
C PHE A 391 -10.91 4.78 -25.96
N PHE A 392 -10.64 3.74 -26.76
CA PHE A 392 -9.39 3.60 -27.46
C PHE A 392 -9.27 4.50 -28.70
N GLU A 393 -10.40 4.91 -29.30
CA GLU A 393 -10.46 5.76 -30.52
C GLU A 393 -9.80 7.14 -30.34
N GLN A 394 -9.61 7.59 -29.10
CA GLN A 394 -8.95 8.87 -28.81
C GLN A 394 -7.41 8.82 -28.91
N PHE A 395 -6.83 7.63 -29.08
CA PHE A 395 -5.38 7.43 -29.07
C PHE A 395 -4.84 7.09 -30.47
N PRO A 396 -3.59 7.50 -30.76
CA PRO A 396 -2.94 7.16 -32.02
C PRO A 396 -2.60 5.66 -32.06
N ALA A 397 -3.04 4.96 -33.10
CA ALA A 397 -2.92 3.50 -33.19
C ALA A 397 -1.47 3.03 -33.11
N GLU A 398 -0.54 3.81 -33.67
CA GLU A 398 0.88 3.48 -33.70
C GLU A 398 1.57 3.61 -32.34
N GLU A 399 0.99 4.28 -31.34
CA GLU A 399 1.57 4.31 -29.98
C GLU A 399 1.02 3.19 -29.10
N VAL A 400 -0.12 2.58 -29.46
CA VAL A 400 -0.77 1.55 -28.64
C VAL A 400 0.11 0.30 -28.55
N ALA A 401 0.58 0.02 -27.34
CA ALA A 401 1.40 -1.14 -27.01
C ALA A 401 0.63 -2.22 -26.25
N SER A 402 -0.47 -1.89 -25.58
CA SER A 402 -1.33 -2.86 -24.90
C SER A 402 -2.69 -2.23 -24.60
N LEU A 403 -3.74 -3.02 -24.68
CA LEU A 403 -5.11 -2.71 -24.30
C LEU A 403 -5.54 -3.63 -23.17
N GLY A 404 -6.27 -3.09 -22.20
CA GLY A 404 -6.93 -3.84 -21.15
C GLY A 404 -8.39 -3.42 -21.04
N TRP A 405 -9.28 -4.38 -20.83
CA TRP A 405 -10.69 -4.13 -20.62
C TRP A 405 -11.25 -5.15 -19.63
N TRP A 406 -12.18 -4.73 -18.79
CA TRP A 406 -13.02 -5.66 -18.05
C TRP A 406 -14.40 -5.10 -17.74
N SER A 407 -15.36 -6.02 -17.62
CA SER A 407 -16.77 -5.71 -17.47
C SER A 407 -17.07 -4.98 -16.16
N ARG A 408 -18.22 -4.31 -16.12
CA ARG A 408 -18.74 -3.71 -14.88
C ARG A 408 -18.97 -4.78 -13.80
N ASP A 409 -19.42 -5.96 -14.21
CA ASP A 409 -19.71 -7.06 -13.30
C ASP A 409 -18.41 -7.63 -12.73
N LEU A 410 -17.35 -7.79 -13.54
CA LEU A 410 -16.03 -8.15 -13.02
C LEU A 410 -15.47 -7.06 -12.09
N SER A 411 -15.68 -5.78 -12.41
CA SER A 411 -15.31 -4.68 -11.49
C SER A 411 -16.06 -4.76 -10.16
N ALA A 412 -17.34 -5.14 -10.16
CA ALA A 412 -18.12 -5.33 -8.93
C ALA A 412 -17.62 -6.56 -8.15
N ALA A 413 -17.44 -7.69 -8.84
CA ALA A 413 -16.94 -8.93 -8.27
C ALA A 413 -15.56 -8.73 -7.61
N SER A 414 -14.64 -7.97 -8.22
CA SER A 414 -13.31 -7.69 -7.69
C SER A 414 -13.31 -7.15 -6.25
N GLN A 415 -14.41 -6.52 -5.82
CA GLN A 415 -14.55 -5.93 -4.49
C GLN A 415 -15.14 -6.87 -3.44
N THR A 416 -15.77 -7.98 -3.83
CA THR A 416 -16.47 -8.89 -2.90
C THR A 416 -15.50 -9.68 -2.02
N GLY A 417 -14.29 -9.97 -2.51
CA GLY A 417 -13.26 -10.75 -1.80
C GLY A 417 -12.35 -9.97 -0.85
N ILE A 418 -12.39 -8.62 -0.87
CA ILE A 418 -11.50 -7.75 -0.10
C ILE A 418 -12.26 -7.14 1.08
N SER A 419 -12.89 -7.97 1.91
CA SER A 419 -13.74 -7.50 3.00
C SER A 419 -13.51 -8.27 4.29
N TYR A 420 -13.32 -7.56 5.39
CA TYR A 420 -13.35 -8.11 6.74
C TYR A 420 -14.77 -8.15 7.34
N LEU A 421 -15.79 -7.66 6.62
CA LEU A 421 -17.20 -7.72 7.09
C LEU A 421 -17.61 -9.14 7.52
N PRO A 422 -17.31 -10.21 6.75
CA PRO A 422 -17.74 -11.55 7.13
C PRO A 422 -17.12 -12.01 8.45
N PHE A 423 -15.87 -11.64 8.71
CA PHE A 423 -15.22 -11.90 10.00
C PHE A 423 -16.01 -11.28 11.16
N PHE A 424 -16.42 -10.02 11.05
CA PHE A 424 -17.20 -9.37 12.10
C PHE A 424 -18.61 -9.94 12.23
N GLU A 425 -19.24 -10.36 11.12
CA GLU A 425 -20.53 -11.09 11.17
C GLU A 425 -20.39 -12.44 11.88
N GLY A 426 -19.29 -13.15 11.62
CA GLY A 426 -18.94 -14.38 12.32
C GLY A 426 -18.71 -14.14 13.80
N ALA A 427 -17.93 -13.12 14.14
CA ALA A 427 -17.71 -12.73 15.53
C ALA A 427 -19.01 -12.37 16.25
N LEU A 428 -19.94 -11.68 15.57
CA LEU A 428 -21.29 -11.44 16.09
C LEU A 428 -22.05 -12.74 16.37
N ASP A 429 -21.95 -13.74 15.49
CA ASP A 429 -22.56 -15.05 15.69
C ASP A 429 -21.89 -15.81 16.85
N GLY A 430 -20.56 -15.77 16.97
CA GLY A 430 -19.79 -16.45 18.02
C GLY A 430 -20.05 -15.89 19.42
N LEU A 431 -20.38 -14.60 19.51
CA LEU A 431 -20.83 -13.99 20.76
C LEU A 431 -22.26 -14.38 21.15
N ARG A 432 -23.12 -14.86 20.22
CA ARG A 432 -24.50 -15.24 20.56
C ARG A 432 -24.50 -16.46 21.49
N GLY A 433 -25.24 -16.37 22.60
CA GLY A 433 -25.33 -17.45 23.58
C GLY A 433 -24.16 -17.53 24.56
N SER A 434 -23.25 -16.56 24.53
CA SER A 434 -22.18 -16.39 25.52
C SER A 434 -22.73 -16.19 26.94
N LYS A 435 -21.93 -16.58 27.94
CA LYS A 435 -22.16 -16.33 29.36
C LYS A 435 -21.56 -15.00 29.86
N LEU A 436 -20.84 -14.27 29.00
CA LEU A 436 -20.28 -12.97 29.34
C LEU A 436 -21.39 -11.99 29.70
N GLU A 437 -21.19 -11.21 30.76
CA GLU A 437 -22.20 -10.31 31.31
C GLU A 437 -22.51 -9.16 30.32
N ARG A 438 -21.49 -8.70 29.60
CA ARG A 438 -21.58 -7.54 28.69
C ARG A 438 -21.87 -7.90 27.23
N VAL A 439 -22.17 -9.15 26.92
CA VAL A 439 -22.28 -9.63 25.54
C VAL A 439 -23.23 -8.81 24.66
N ALA A 440 -24.39 -8.41 25.18
CA ALA A 440 -25.35 -7.61 24.42
C ALA A 440 -24.75 -6.27 23.98
N GLN A 441 -23.95 -5.64 24.84
CA GLN A 441 -23.31 -4.36 24.56
C GLN A 441 -22.15 -4.52 23.57
N MET A 442 -21.40 -5.63 23.67
CA MET A 442 -20.31 -5.99 22.75
C MET A 442 -20.88 -6.25 21.35
N VAL A 443 -21.97 -7.01 21.26
CA VAL A 443 -22.69 -7.29 20.01
C VAL A 443 -23.17 -5.99 19.36
N GLU A 444 -23.76 -5.06 20.11
CA GLU A 444 -24.19 -3.76 19.54
C GLU A 444 -22.99 -2.92 19.07
N ALA A 445 -21.91 -2.84 19.86
CA ALA A 445 -20.70 -2.11 19.44
C ALA A 445 -20.10 -2.72 18.16
N LEU A 446 -20.05 -4.05 18.07
CA LEU A 446 -19.55 -4.74 16.89
C LEU A 446 -20.48 -4.58 15.67
N LYS A 447 -21.80 -4.54 15.85
CA LYS A 447 -22.76 -4.22 14.77
C LYS A 447 -22.54 -2.80 14.24
N ASP A 448 -22.39 -1.82 15.12
CA ASP A 448 -22.12 -0.44 14.73
C ASP A 448 -20.78 -0.33 13.98
N PHE A 449 -19.72 -0.99 14.48
CA PHE A 449 -18.43 -1.09 13.80
C PHE A 449 -18.59 -1.66 12.39
N ASN A 450 -19.30 -2.78 12.26
CA ASN A 450 -19.53 -3.47 10.99
C ASN A 450 -20.31 -2.60 10.00
N ARG A 451 -21.35 -1.91 10.47
CA ARG A 451 -22.15 -0.96 9.66
C ARG A 451 -21.29 0.16 9.08
N HIS A 452 -20.45 0.78 9.91
CA HIS A 452 -19.59 1.89 9.46
C HIS A 452 -18.43 1.42 8.59
N TRP A 453 -17.89 0.22 8.83
CA TRP A 453 -16.96 -0.43 7.90
C TRP A 453 -17.60 -0.59 6.51
N GLY A 454 -18.82 -1.15 6.45
CA GLY A 454 -19.54 -1.37 5.20
C GLY A 454 -19.80 -0.06 4.44
N ALA A 455 -20.21 0.99 5.16
CA ALA A 455 -20.44 2.31 4.57
C ALA A 455 -19.18 2.92 3.93
N ARG A 456 -17.99 2.70 4.50
CA ARG A 456 -16.69 3.15 3.93
C ARG A 456 -16.25 2.36 2.70
N ARG A 457 -16.81 1.18 2.49
CA ARG A 457 -16.54 0.36 1.30
C ARG A 457 -17.60 0.53 0.22
N ALA A 458 -18.61 1.36 0.45
CA ALA A 458 -19.54 1.72 -0.61
C ALA A 458 -18.78 2.34 -1.79
N GLY A 459 -19.18 1.98 -2.99
CA GLY A 459 -18.60 2.47 -4.23
C GLY A 459 -19.45 2.05 -5.41
N LYS A 460 -19.16 2.63 -6.56
CA LYS A 460 -19.88 2.37 -7.81
C LYS A 460 -18.96 1.61 -8.78
N PRO A 461 -19.32 0.39 -9.20
CA PRO A 461 -18.59 -0.29 -10.24
C PRO A 461 -18.94 0.33 -11.58
N ASN A 462 -17.91 0.57 -12.39
CA ASN A 462 -18.01 0.93 -13.79
C ASN A 462 -17.24 -0.12 -14.61
N GLU A 463 -17.58 -0.25 -15.88
CA GLU A 463 -16.70 -0.94 -16.84
C GLU A 463 -15.32 -0.27 -16.85
N PHE A 464 -14.25 -1.03 -17.08
CA PHE A 464 -12.89 -0.50 -17.17
C PHE A 464 -12.33 -0.64 -18.57
N SER A 465 -11.60 0.39 -19.01
CA SER A 465 -10.80 0.37 -20.24
C SER A 465 -9.46 1.03 -19.97
N GLY A 466 -8.37 0.37 -20.34
CA GLY A 466 -7.00 0.81 -20.10
C GLY A 466 -6.13 0.64 -21.33
N VAL A 467 -5.20 1.56 -21.58
CA VAL A 467 -4.26 1.48 -22.69
C VAL A 467 -2.86 1.85 -22.22
N LEU A 468 -1.88 1.08 -22.66
CA LEU A 468 -0.47 1.42 -22.60
C LEU A 468 -0.05 2.03 -23.94
N LEU A 469 0.49 3.24 -23.90
CA LEU A 469 1.03 3.96 -25.04
C LEU A 469 2.54 4.06 -24.88
N VAL A 470 3.28 3.70 -25.92
CA VAL A 470 4.75 3.80 -25.97
C VAL A 470 5.12 4.73 -27.13
N GLY A 471 5.48 5.97 -26.77
CA GLY A 471 5.93 7.02 -27.69
C GLY A 471 7.19 7.70 -27.16
N GLU A 472 7.23 9.04 -27.15
CA GLU A 472 8.28 9.82 -26.47
C GLU A 472 8.22 9.65 -24.93
N GLU A 473 7.02 9.47 -24.39
CA GLU A 473 6.76 9.09 -22.99
C GLU A 473 6.03 7.74 -22.98
N ILE A 474 6.20 6.95 -21.91
CA ILE A 474 5.31 5.80 -21.65
C ILE A 474 4.10 6.32 -20.89
N ARG A 475 2.89 6.06 -21.40
CA ARG A 475 1.64 6.50 -20.78
C ARG A 475 0.71 5.32 -20.55
N LEU A 476 0.21 5.16 -19.33
CA LEU A 476 -0.92 4.28 -19.05
C LEU A 476 -2.14 5.17 -18.81
N GLU A 477 -3.16 5.01 -19.64
CA GLU A 477 -4.41 5.76 -19.55
C GLU A 477 -5.54 4.77 -19.23
N GLY A 478 -6.37 5.08 -18.24
CA GLY A 478 -7.47 4.23 -17.80
C GLY A 478 -8.75 5.01 -17.57
N ARG A 479 -9.90 4.41 -17.89
CA ARG A 479 -11.23 4.93 -17.61
C ARG A 479 -12.07 3.86 -16.93
N GLY A 480 -12.76 4.24 -15.86
CA GLY A 480 -13.72 3.42 -15.15
C GLY A 480 -13.14 2.50 -14.08
N GLY A 481 -13.71 1.31 -13.92
CA GLY A 481 -13.45 0.43 -12.77
C GLY A 481 -14.13 0.91 -11.48
N TRP A 482 -13.55 0.59 -10.32
CA TRP A 482 -14.14 0.87 -9.01
C TRP A 482 -13.94 2.32 -8.57
N LEU A 483 -15.04 3.07 -8.47
CA LEU A 483 -15.06 4.36 -7.79
C LEU A 483 -15.35 4.16 -6.30
N GLY A 484 -14.29 4.02 -5.50
CA GLY A 484 -14.40 3.89 -4.05
C GLY A 484 -14.75 5.21 -3.37
N SER A 485 -15.42 5.14 -2.22
CA SER A 485 -15.86 6.31 -1.45
C SER A 485 -14.74 7.04 -0.69
N GLY A 486 -13.49 6.57 -0.73
CA GLY A 486 -12.40 7.13 0.09
C GLY A 486 -11.99 8.56 -0.28
N LEU A 487 -11.94 8.86 -1.57
CA LEU A 487 -11.43 10.12 -2.09
C LEU A 487 -12.55 10.96 -2.68
N ASP A 488 -12.46 12.27 -2.48
CA ASP A 488 -13.21 13.26 -3.23
C ASP A 488 -12.35 13.72 -4.40
N LEU A 489 -12.80 13.40 -5.62
CA LEU A 489 -12.09 13.70 -6.86
C LEU A 489 -12.60 14.98 -7.53
N GLU A 490 -13.55 15.68 -6.93
CA GLU A 490 -14.20 16.88 -7.49
C GLU A 490 -13.68 18.17 -6.87
N ILE A 491 -13.23 18.11 -5.61
CA ILE A 491 -12.74 19.29 -4.89
C ILE A 491 -11.32 19.67 -5.38
N PRO A 492 -11.11 20.92 -5.85
CA PRO A 492 -9.79 21.40 -6.23
C PRO A 492 -8.82 21.51 -5.03
N SER A 493 -7.54 21.20 -5.24
CA SER A 493 -6.51 21.15 -4.19
C SER A 493 -5.76 22.49 -4.01
N ARG A 494 -5.50 22.88 -2.76
CA ARG A 494 -4.57 23.98 -2.39
C ARG A 494 -3.11 23.53 -2.43
N PHE A 495 -2.84 22.30 -1.99
CA PHE A 495 -1.47 21.77 -1.94
C PHE A 495 -0.85 21.53 -3.31
N ALA A 496 -1.68 21.17 -4.31
CA ALA A 496 -1.24 21.08 -5.70
C ALA A 496 -0.54 22.37 -6.15
N LYS A 497 -1.16 23.53 -5.87
CA LYS A 497 -0.59 24.83 -6.20
C LYS A 497 0.64 25.15 -5.36
N ALA A 498 0.51 25.05 -4.03
CA ALA A 498 1.57 25.39 -3.09
C ALA A 498 2.90 24.69 -3.40
N PHE A 499 2.85 23.38 -3.60
CA PHE A 499 4.08 22.59 -3.76
C PHE A 499 4.57 22.53 -5.19
N SER A 500 3.78 22.97 -6.18
CA SER A 500 4.26 23.20 -7.55
C SER A 500 5.26 24.37 -7.64
N ALA A 501 5.18 25.33 -6.71
CA ALA A 501 6.00 26.54 -6.66
C ALA A 501 7.31 26.37 -5.86
N LEU A 502 7.59 25.18 -5.34
CA LEU A 502 8.87 24.89 -4.68
C LEU A 502 10.02 25.05 -5.69
N GLU A 503 11.03 25.84 -5.32
CA GLU A 503 12.19 26.12 -6.18
C GLU A 503 12.94 24.85 -6.57
N LYS A 504 13.00 23.88 -5.66
CA LYS A 504 13.50 22.53 -5.92
C LYS A 504 12.33 21.56 -5.93
N VAL A 505 12.15 20.84 -7.05
CA VAL A 505 11.10 19.83 -7.20
C VAL A 505 11.40 18.68 -6.25
N PRO A 506 10.55 18.36 -5.25
CA PRO A 506 10.79 17.26 -4.31
C PRO A 506 10.82 15.89 -5.02
N PHE A 507 11.49 14.91 -4.40
CA PHE A 507 11.50 13.53 -4.88
C PHE A 507 10.08 12.95 -5.01
N VAL A 508 9.20 13.16 -4.02
CA VAL A 508 7.80 12.75 -4.08
C VAL A 508 6.88 13.90 -3.67
N ARG A 509 5.79 14.10 -4.42
CA ARG A 509 4.64 14.93 -4.03
C ARG A 509 3.36 14.16 -4.26
N ALA A 510 2.56 14.00 -3.21
CA ALA A 510 1.22 13.44 -3.31
C ALA A 510 0.21 14.38 -2.64
N HIS A 511 -0.95 14.58 -3.26
CA HIS A 511 -2.05 15.35 -2.67
C HIS A 511 -3.40 14.75 -3.01
N TRP A 512 -4.33 14.86 -2.06
CA TRP A 512 -5.67 14.30 -2.18
C TRP A 512 -6.66 15.05 -1.30
N THR A 513 -7.95 14.91 -1.62
CA THR A 513 -9.04 15.29 -0.74
C THR A 513 -9.81 14.04 -0.32
N MET A 514 -10.02 13.88 0.99
CA MET A 514 -10.81 12.78 1.53
C MET A 514 -12.31 13.08 1.41
N ASN A 515 -13.10 12.06 1.09
CA ASN A 515 -14.56 12.20 1.10
C ASN A 515 -15.09 12.39 2.53
N ALA A 516 -16.05 13.30 2.68
CA ALA A 516 -16.63 13.66 3.98
C ALA A 516 -17.30 12.48 4.71
N ASP A 517 -18.11 11.73 3.98
CA ASP A 517 -18.88 10.61 4.52
C ASP A 517 -17.95 9.45 4.86
N TYR A 518 -16.90 9.24 4.06
CA TYR A 518 -15.87 8.25 4.38
C TYR A 518 -15.14 8.58 5.68
N VAL A 519 -14.70 9.83 5.88
CA VAL A 519 -14.05 10.27 7.13
C VAL A 519 -15.01 10.15 8.31
N ARG A 520 -16.27 10.59 8.16
CA ARG A 520 -17.30 10.47 9.20
C ARG A 520 -17.51 9.02 9.61
N ASN A 521 -17.70 8.13 8.65
CA ASN A 521 -17.87 6.70 8.92
C ASN A 521 -16.61 6.09 9.52
N GLY A 522 -15.41 6.55 9.12
CA GLY A 522 -14.14 6.16 9.76
C GLY A 522 -14.11 6.49 11.25
N ASN A 523 -14.49 7.71 11.61
CA ASN A 523 -14.54 8.11 13.02
C ASN A 523 -15.60 7.32 13.80
N GLN A 524 -16.80 7.11 13.24
CA GLN A 524 -17.85 6.32 13.91
C GLN A 524 -17.49 4.83 14.04
N GLN A 525 -16.74 4.31 13.07
CA GLN A 525 -16.22 2.96 13.12
C GLN A 525 -15.21 2.81 14.27
N VAL A 526 -14.22 3.71 14.38
CA VAL A 526 -13.24 3.65 15.47
C VAL A 526 -13.93 3.88 16.83
N ASP A 527 -14.96 4.73 16.90
CA ASP A 527 -15.79 4.91 18.11
C ASP A 527 -16.40 3.59 18.59
N SER A 528 -16.98 2.85 17.65
CA SER A 528 -17.58 1.54 17.91
C SER A 528 -16.52 0.52 18.33
N GLY A 529 -15.32 0.56 17.72
CA GLY A 529 -14.19 -0.30 18.05
C GLY A 529 -13.60 -0.01 19.43
N MET A 530 -13.44 1.26 19.80
CA MET A 530 -12.98 1.68 21.13
C MET A 530 -14.00 1.31 22.22
N ARG A 531 -15.30 1.46 21.92
CA ARG A 531 -16.37 0.98 22.80
C ARG A 531 -16.29 -0.53 22.99
N LEU A 532 -16.07 -1.30 21.92
CA LEU A 532 -15.91 -2.75 22.00
C LEU A 532 -14.68 -3.14 22.84
N LEU A 533 -13.52 -2.53 22.57
CA LEU A 533 -12.29 -2.76 23.32
C LEU A 533 -12.47 -2.48 24.81
N ARG A 534 -13.13 -1.37 25.16
CA ARG A 534 -13.44 -1.04 26.56
C ARG A 534 -14.30 -2.12 27.22
N LEU A 535 -15.34 -2.60 26.54
CA LEU A 535 -16.20 -3.65 27.08
C LEU A 535 -15.42 -4.96 27.32
N ILE A 536 -14.49 -5.30 26.41
CA ILE A 536 -13.61 -6.47 26.58
C ILE A 536 -12.69 -6.28 27.78
N VAL A 537 -12.04 -5.13 27.90
CA VAL A 537 -11.17 -4.82 29.05
C VAL A 537 -11.95 -4.89 30.37
N GLU A 538 -13.16 -4.33 30.41
CA GLU A 538 -14.00 -4.38 31.62
C GLU A 538 -14.39 -5.80 32.01
N GLU A 539 -14.72 -6.65 31.04
CA GLU A 539 -15.06 -8.05 31.25
C GLU A 539 -13.86 -8.87 31.77
N VAL A 540 -12.69 -8.69 31.14
CA VAL A 540 -11.45 -9.36 31.56
C VAL A 540 -11.02 -8.93 32.96
N MET A 541 -11.16 -7.63 33.27
CA MET A 541 -10.80 -7.12 34.59
C MET A 541 -11.79 -7.56 35.67
N ASP A 542 -13.08 -7.73 35.36
CA ASP A 542 -14.04 -8.30 36.31
C ASP A 542 -13.73 -9.76 36.62
N ALA A 543 -13.43 -10.57 35.59
CA ALA A 543 -12.98 -11.94 35.81
C ALA A 543 -11.71 -12.01 36.69
N LEU A 544 -10.77 -11.09 36.48
CA LEU A 544 -9.56 -10.99 37.29
C LEU A 544 -9.86 -10.60 38.75
N VAL A 545 -10.84 -9.72 38.99
CA VAL A 545 -11.30 -9.34 40.33
C VAL A 545 -11.91 -10.54 41.06
N ASP A 546 -12.71 -11.34 40.37
CA ASP A 546 -13.34 -12.54 40.93
C ASP A 546 -12.32 -13.65 41.24
N GLU A 547 -11.27 -13.79 40.43
CA GLU A 547 -10.18 -14.75 40.70
C GLU A 547 -9.32 -14.39 41.93
N MET A 548 -9.31 -13.13 42.36
CA MET A 548 -8.58 -12.67 43.54
C MET A 548 -9.38 -12.82 44.85
N GLU A 549 -10.38 -13.70 44.88
CA GLU A 549 -11.14 -14.03 46.08
C GLU A 549 -10.22 -14.37 47.28
N GLY A 550 -10.29 -13.54 48.32
CA GLY A 550 -9.52 -13.70 49.57
C GLY A 550 -8.27 -12.79 49.71
N ASP A 551 -7.89 -12.04 48.68
CA ASP A 551 -6.84 -11.02 48.71
C ASP A 551 -7.45 -9.61 48.53
N GLU A 552 -7.73 -8.92 49.64
CA GLU A 552 -8.41 -7.62 49.63
C GLU A 552 -7.57 -6.53 48.93
N GLU A 553 -6.24 -6.58 49.08
CA GLU A 553 -5.31 -5.62 48.47
C GLU A 553 -5.21 -5.83 46.95
N GLY A 554 -5.06 -7.08 46.50
CA GLY A 554 -5.07 -7.42 45.08
C GLY A 554 -6.39 -7.07 44.39
N ARG A 555 -7.52 -7.30 45.10
CA ARG A 555 -8.86 -6.95 44.60
C ARG A 555 -9.04 -5.44 44.45
N GLU A 556 -8.64 -4.64 45.44
CA GLU A 556 -8.68 -3.18 45.36
C GLU A 556 -7.80 -2.63 44.23
N GLN A 557 -6.62 -3.22 44.04
CA GLN A 557 -5.72 -2.88 42.94
C GLN A 557 -6.35 -3.17 41.57
N ALA A 558 -6.94 -4.35 41.38
CA ALA A 558 -7.59 -4.71 40.12
C ALA A 558 -8.80 -3.81 39.79
N VAL A 559 -9.60 -3.44 40.80
CA VAL A 559 -10.71 -2.47 40.64
C VAL A 559 -10.19 -1.09 40.25
N ARG A 560 -9.08 -0.63 40.84
CA ARG A 560 -8.42 0.63 40.46
C ARG A 560 -7.94 0.59 39.01
N TRP A 561 -7.21 -0.47 38.63
CA TRP A 561 -6.72 -0.64 37.25
C TRP A 561 -7.84 -0.67 36.23
N LYS A 562 -8.94 -1.39 36.51
CA LYS A 562 -10.13 -1.39 35.65
C LYS A 562 -10.62 0.03 35.39
N ARG A 563 -10.80 0.82 36.45
CA ARG A 563 -11.26 2.22 36.37
C ARG A 563 -10.31 3.07 35.53
N ASP A 564 -9.01 2.98 35.80
CA ASP A 564 -8.00 3.85 35.20
C ASP A 564 -7.73 3.48 33.73
N LEU A 565 -7.73 2.19 33.38
CA LEU A 565 -7.66 1.70 31.99
C LEU A 565 -8.90 2.11 31.19
N SER A 566 -10.12 1.86 31.70
CA SER A 566 -11.36 2.25 31.01
C SER A 566 -11.46 3.75 30.81
N LYS A 567 -11.07 4.54 31.82
CA LYS A 567 -11.04 6.01 31.72
C LYS A 567 -9.99 6.48 30.72
N GLY A 568 -8.76 5.94 30.78
CA GLY A 568 -7.68 6.29 29.86
C GLY A 568 -8.05 6.03 28.40
N LEU A 569 -8.61 4.85 28.08
CA LEU A 569 -9.08 4.53 26.73
C LEU A 569 -10.19 5.48 26.24
N ASN A 570 -11.16 5.80 27.11
CA ASN A 570 -12.22 6.75 26.78
C ASN A 570 -11.68 8.16 26.55
N ASP A 571 -10.75 8.62 27.39
CA ASP A 571 -10.18 9.95 27.29
C ASP A 571 -9.30 10.07 26.02
N ILE A 572 -8.50 9.05 25.68
CA ILE A 572 -7.75 9.00 24.40
C ILE A 572 -8.71 9.16 23.22
N TRP A 573 -9.77 8.36 23.18
CA TRP A 573 -10.72 8.42 22.08
C TRP A 573 -11.49 9.74 22.04
N ARG A 574 -11.90 10.27 23.21
CA ARG A 574 -12.55 11.57 23.33
C ARG A 574 -11.68 12.69 22.77
N GLY A 575 -10.41 12.74 23.17
CA GLY A 575 -9.44 13.71 22.67
C GLY A 575 -9.31 13.66 21.16
N TYR A 576 -9.28 12.47 20.56
CA TYR A 576 -9.24 12.31 19.10
C TYR A 576 -10.54 12.78 18.43
N ARG A 577 -11.69 12.27 18.89
CA ARG A 577 -12.97 12.42 18.21
C ARG A 577 -13.52 13.84 18.33
N GLU A 578 -13.53 14.40 19.53
CA GLU A 578 -14.21 15.66 19.81
C GLU A 578 -13.36 16.86 19.38
N HIS A 579 -12.03 16.71 19.41
CA HIS A 579 -11.13 17.82 19.18
C HIS A 579 -10.18 17.58 18.00
N PHE A 580 -9.28 16.59 18.05
CA PHE A 580 -8.22 16.40 17.04
C PHE A 580 -8.74 16.21 15.61
N SER A 581 -9.65 15.26 15.40
CA SER A 581 -10.13 14.93 14.06
C SER A 581 -10.93 16.07 13.43
N GLY A 582 -11.59 16.90 14.25
CA GLY A 582 -12.32 18.09 13.83
C GLY A 582 -11.45 19.34 13.65
N ALA A 583 -10.16 19.26 14.03
CA ALA A 583 -9.21 20.35 13.90
C ALA A 583 -8.69 20.52 12.46
N PHE A 584 -8.85 19.50 11.61
CA PHE A 584 -8.30 19.48 10.26
C PHE A 584 -9.37 19.55 9.16
N GLY A 585 -9.01 20.15 8.03
CA GLY A 585 -9.73 19.96 6.78
C GLY A 585 -9.52 18.57 6.19
N LYS A 586 -10.22 18.29 5.08
CA LYS A 586 -10.21 16.97 4.42
C LYS A 586 -9.09 16.79 3.40
N GLU A 587 -8.43 17.88 3.03
CA GLU A 587 -7.28 17.86 2.14
C GLU A 587 -6.05 17.33 2.88
N GLY A 588 -5.21 16.58 2.19
CA GLY A 588 -3.94 16.08 2.72
C GLY A 588 -2.87 16.09 1.65
N ALA A 589 -1.63 16.22 2.08
CA ALA A 589 -0.47 16.07 1.21
C ALA A 589 0.66 15.30 1.89
N PHE A 590 1.46 14.63 1.07
CA PHE A 590 2.72 14.02 1.45
C PHE A 590 3.80 14.56 0.53
N VAL A 591 4.89 15.06 1.10
CA VAL A 591 6.03 15.59 0.34
C VAL A 591 7.30 15.00 0.90
N MET A 592 8.20 14.56 0.03
CA MET A 592 9.50 14.02 0.41
C MET A 592 10.58 14.50 -0.55
N ASP A 593 11.73 14.88 -0.01
CA ASP A 593 12.95 15.09 -0.78
C ASP A 593 14.11 14.25 -0.23
N LEU A 594 15.20 14.17 -1.00
CA LEU A 594 16.38 13.37 -0.67
C LEU A 594 17.61 14.25 -0.40
N GLN A 595 17.40 15.45 0.17
CA GLN A 595 18.42 16.49 0.27
C GLN A 595 18.82 16.84 1.71
N GLY A 596 18.38 16.10 2.72
CA GLY A 596 18.73 16.39 4.11
C GLY A 596 20.21 16.16 4.39
N GLU A 597 20.78 16.96 5.28
CA GLU A 597 22.15 16.78 5.77
C GLU A 597 22.27 15.57 6.71
N MET A 598 23.42 14.89 6.63
CA MET A 598 23.69 13.72 7.47
C MET A 598 23.84 14.11 8.95
N ILE A 599 23.44 13.19 9.82
CA ILE A 599 23.49 13.39 11.27
C ILE A 599 24.93 13.21 11.77
N PRO A 600 25.47 14.13 12.60
CA PRO A 600 26.72 13.90 13.29
C PRO A 600 26.52 12.81 14.35
N ALA A 601 27.17 11.67 14.18
CA ALA A 601 27.11 10.54 15.11
C ALA A 601 28.51 10.02 15.45
N ILE A 602 28.68 9.54 16.68
CA ILE A 602 29.95 8.98 17.16
C ILE A 602 30.26 7.72 16.34
N GLY A 603 31.48 7.63 15.80
CA GLY A 603 31.91 6.50 14.97
C GLY A 603 31.53 6.60 13.50
N VAL A 604 30.92 7.72 13.07
CA VAL A 604 30.68 8.02 11.66
C VAL A 604 31.79 8.93 11.13
N GLU A 605 32.38 8.58 9.99
CA GLU A 605 33.47 9.34 9.37
C GLU A 605 33.04 10.75 8.96
N GLU A 606 33.95 11.72 9.06
CA GLU A 606 33.67 13.13 8.76
C GLU A 606 33.23 13.33 7.31
N ASP A 607 33.77 12.54 6.38
CA ASP A 607 33.37 12.59 4.98
C ASP A 607 31.94 12.07 4.75
N VAL A 608 31.47 11.06 5.51
CA VAL A 608 30.04 10.65 5.51
C VAL A 608 29.18 11.78 6.01
N ILE A 609 29.58 12.43 7.12
CA ILE A 609 28.80 13.51 7.72
C ILE A 609 28.68 14.70 6.74
N ARG A 610 29.76 15.02 6.02
CA ARG A 610 29.79 16.15 5.09
C ARG A 610 29.10 15.87 3.75
N LYS A 611 29.34 14.70 3.16
CA LYS A 611 28.86 14.35 1.81
C LYS A 611 27.51 13.63 1.85
N GLY A 612 27.24 12.86 2.89
CA GLY A 612 26.05 12.03 3.03
C GLY A 612 24.75 12.84 2.98
N ARG A 613 23.69 12.18 2.54
CA ARG A 613 22.35 12.77 2.41
C ARG A 613 21.32 11.85 3.02
N ILE A 614 20.28 12.41 3.63
CA ILE A 614 19.15 11.68 4.20
C ILE A 614 17.82 12.12 3.59
N PRO A 615 16.81 11.23 3.55
CA PRO A 615 15.47 11.60 3.14
C PRO A 615 14.81 12.51 4.19
N ARG A 616 14.06 13.51 3.70
CA ARG A 616 13.18 14.34 4.53
C ARG A 616 11.76 14.18 4.04
N ALA A 617 10.84 13.83 4.93
CA ALA A 617 9.45 13.59 4.59
C ALA A 617 8.52 14.41 5.48
N ALA A 618 7.38 14.81 4.94
CA ALA A 618 6.35 15.57 5.63
C ALA A 618 4.95 15.13 5.20
N TYR A 619 4.07 14.99 6.17
CA TYR A 619 2.63 14.83 6.00
C TYR A 619 1.92 16.10 6.44
N ILE A 620 1.14 16.70 5.55
CA ILE A 620 0.56 18.04 5.72
C ILE A 620 -0.97 17.98 5.70
N LYS A 621 -1.60 18.70 6.62
CA LYS A 621 -3.04 18.94 6.66
C LYS A 621 -3.36 20.42 6.90
N PRO A 622 -4.47 20.93 6.33
CA PRO A 622 -4.96 22.25 6.68
C PRO A 622 -5.59 22.22 8.06
N VAL A 623 -5.29 23.22 8.88
CA VAL A 623 -5.94 23.47 10.17
C VAL A 623 -7.19 24.29 9.92
N VAL A 624 -8.30 23.90 10.56
CA VAL A 624 -9.59 24.61 10.51
C VAL A 624 -10.09 25.03 11.89
N LYS A 625 -9.54 24.44 12.96
CA LYS A 625 -9.79 24.81 14.37
C LYS A 625 -8.51 24.60 15.19
N ARG A 626 -7.72 25.65 15.36
CA ARG A 626 -6.40 25.58 16.01
C ARG A 626 -6.48 25.21 17.49
N GLU A 627 -7.48 25.72 18.19
CA GLU A 627 -7.69 25.54 19.62
C GLU A 627 -8.00 24.07 19.96
N ALA A 628 -8.71 23.39 19.06
CA ALA A 628 -9.06 21.98 19.21
C ALA A 628 -7.81 21.06 19.27
N LEU A 629 -6.68 21.46 18.68
CA LEU A 629 -5.43 20.70 18.81
C LEU A 629 -4.92 20.73 20.27
N SER A 630 -4.93 21.92 20.89
CA SER A 630 -4.50 22.05 22.29
C SER A 630 -5.45 21.36 23.25
N GLU A 631 -6.76 21.42 23.02
CA GLU A 631 -7.76 20.73 23.85
C GLU A 631 -7.61 19.21 23.77
N SER A 632 -7.33 18.69 22.57
CA SER A 632 -7.05 17.27 22.37
C SER A 632 -5.84 16.81 23.18
N TRP A 633 -4.74 17.57 23.09
CA TRP A 633 -3.51 17.27 23.80
C TRP A 633 -3.71 17.23 25.32
N ASP A 634 -4.38 18.23 25.90
CA ASP A 634 -4.63 18.28 27.35
C ASP A 634 -5.43 17.07 27.87
N ILE A 635 -6.26 16.47 27.01
CA ILE A 635 -6.99 15.24 27.32
C ILE A 635 -6.06 14.02 27.21
N TRP A 636 -5.27 13.95 26.14
CA TRP A 636 -4.34 12.85 25.88
C TRP A 636 -3.22 12.75 26.91
N GLU A 637 -2.58 13.86 27.27
CA GLU A 637 -1.54 13.92 28.30
C GLU A 637 -2.04 13.27 29.59
N LYS A 638 -3.20 13.73 30.10
CA LYS A 638 -3.84 13.15 31.29
C LYS A 638 -4.18 11.68 31.14
N ALA A 639 -4.65 11.27 29.96
CA ALA A 639 -4.99 9.89 29.69
C ALA A 639 -3.75 8.98 29.69
N PHE A 640 -2.67 9.41 29.03
CA PHE A 640 -1.42 8.68 28.99
C PHE A 640 -0.76 8.62 30.36
N THR A 641 -0.72 9.72 31.13
CA THR A 641 -0.21 9.69 32.51
C THR A 641 -0.92 8.63 33.35
N ASN A 642 -2.24 8.50 33.24
CA ASN A 642 -3.00 7.47 33.95
C ASN A 642 -2.63 6.05 33.49
N LEU A 643 -2.52 5.81 32.17
CA LEU A 643 -2.18 4.49 31.62
C LEU A 643 -0.74 4.08 31.97
N PHE A 644 0.21 5.00 31.85
CA PHE A 644 1.60 4.79 32.26
C PHE A 644 1.73 4.57 33.76
N GLY A 645 0.87 5.19 34.58
CA GLY A 645 0.77 4.91 36.01
C GLY A 645 0.44 3.45 36.31
N VAL A 646 -0.58 2.89 35.63
CA VAL A 646 -0.94 1.46 35.76
C VAL A 646 0.21 0.54 35.34
N LEU A 647 0.89 0.89 34.24
CA LEU A 647 2.04 0.10 33.77
C LEU A 647 3.21 0.16 34.75
N ALA A 648 3.56 1.35 35.22
CA ALA A 648 4.65 1.57 36.17
C ALA A 648 4.44 0.78 37.46
N GLU A 649 3.20 0.74 37.97
CA GLU A 649 2.82 -0.12 39.11
C GLU A 649 2.96 -1.62 38.78
N THR A 650 2.67 -2.03 37.55
CA THR A 650 2.72 -3.44 37.12
C THR A 650 4.15 -3.94 36.95
N VAL A 651 5.06 -3.09 36.46
CA VAL A 651 6.48 -3.44 36.25
C VAL A 651 7.40 -3.01 37.40
N ASP A 652 6.84 -2.41 38.46
CA ASP A 652 7.55 -1.84 39.61
C ASP A 652 8.70 -0.90 39.22
N GLN A 653 8.50 -0.14 38.14
CA GLN A 653 9.49 0.81 37.61
C GLN A 653 8.80 2.09 37.14
N PRO A 654 9.31 3.28 37.51
CA PRO A 654 8.78 4.53 36.98
C PRO A 654 9.05 4.61 35.48
N ILE A 655 8.01 4.84 34.69
CA ILE A 655 8.13 5.08 33.26
C ILE A 655 8.03 6.58 33.04
N PRO A 656 9.16 7.28 32.79
CA PRO A 656 9.13 8.73 32.57
C PRO A 656 8.38 9.05 31.28
N PHE A 657 7.46 10.02 31.36
CA PHE A 657 6.88 10.61 30.14
C PHE A 657 7.91 11.57 29.54
N PRO A 658 8.29 11.41 28.26
CA PRO A 658 9.27 12.29 27.65
C PRO A 658 8.69 13.70 27.50
N SER A 659 9.47 14.73 27.88
CA SER A 659 9.10 16.12 27.65
C SER A 659 9.48 16.54 26.23
N THR A 660 8.63 17.33 25.58
CA THR A 660 8.97 17.91 24.27
C THR A 660 9.69 19.24 24.41
N MET A 661 10.52 19.56 23.41
CA MET A 661 11.07 20.87 23.17
C MET A 661 10.27 21.60 22.08
N THR A 662 10.42 22.92 22.04
CA THR A 662 9.79 23.78 21.04
C THR A 662 10.82 24.63 20.30
N ALA A 663 10.52 24.92 19.03
CA ALA A 663 11.16 25.95 18.23
C ALA A 663 10.07 26.79 17.54
N GLU A 664 10.33 28.07 17.32
CA GLU A 664 9.38 28.98 16.66
C GLU A 664 10.06 29.71 15.51
N LYS A 665 9.33 29.85 14.40
CA LYS A 665 9.68 30.72 13.28
C LYS A 665 8.39 31.34 12.75
N ASP A 666 8.32 32.68 12.78
CA ASP A 666 7.10 33.43 12.46
C ASP A 666 5.90 32.92 13.28
N ASP A 667 4.84 32.44 12.64
CA ASP A 667 3.64 31.84 13.27
C ASP A 667 3.64 30.30 13.23
N LEU A 668 4.73 29.68 12.78
CA LEU A 668 4.93 28.23 12.82
C LEU A 668 5.66 27.84 14.11
N ARG A 669 5.00 27.04 14.94
CA ARG A 669 5.62 26.43 16.14
C ARG A 669 5.89 24.95 15.89
N THR A 670 7.12 24.53 16.10
CA THR A 670 7.60 23.15 15.93
C THR A 670 7.85 22.50 17.28
N TYR A 671 7.34 21.31 17.46
CA TYR A 671 7.45 20.50 18.67
C TYR A 671 8.15 19.19 18.37
N PHE A 672 9.09 18.80 19.22
CA PHE A 672 9.95 17.64 18.99
C PHE A 672 10.47 17.08 20.31
N PHE A 673 10.95 15.83 20.29
CA PHE A 673 11.64 15.26 21.44
C PHE A 673 13.15 15.51 21.38
N PRO A 674 13.81 15.75 22.52
CA PRO A 674 15.26 15.84 22.54
C PRO A 674 15.84 14.47 22.15
N MET A 675 16.60 14.45 21.05
CA MET A 675 17.36 13.28 20.63
C MET A 675 18.85 13.59 20.73
N PRO A 676 19.70 12.62 21.10
CA PRO A 676 21.14 12.83 21.24
C PRO A 676 21.84 13.21 19.93
N PHE A 677 21.21 12.91 18.79
CA PHE A 677 21.76 13.16 17.45
C PHE A 677 20.75 13.91 16.55
N ALA A 678 20.02 14.88 17.10
CA ALA A 678 19.10 15.71 16.32
C ALA A 678 19.85 16.79 15.52
N THR A 679 19.49 16.97 14.24
CA THR A 679 19.84 18.15 13.43
C THR A 679 18.56 18.77 12.90
N ASP A 680 18.58 20.02 12.42
CA ASP A 680 17.35 20.61 11.85
C ASP A 680 16.86 19.85 10.58
N ASP A 681 17.72 19.05 9.94
CA ASP A 681 17.39 18.14 8.83
C ASP A 681 17.01 16.72 9.26
N PHE A 682 17.24 16.36 10.52
CA PHE A 682 16.79 15.11 11.12
C PHE A 682 16.21 15.37 12.51
N LEU A 683 14.95 15.78 12.50
CA LEU A 683 14.15 16.06 13.67
C LEU A 683 12.69 15.66 13.43
N PRO A 684 12.32 14.41 13.75
CA PRO A 684 10.92 14.00 13.84
C PRO A 684 10.16 14.98 14.73
N SER A 685 9.22 15.69 14.13
CA SER A 685 8.59 16.84 14.73
C SER A 685 7.18 17.08 14.18
N VAL A 686 6.40 17.80 14.98
CA VAL A 686 5.10 18.32 14.58
C VAL A 686 5.21 19.83 14.53
N SER A 687 4.97 20.43 13.37
CA SER A 687 4.94 21.88 13.18
C SER A 687 3.51 22.34 12.94
N VAL A 688 3.06 23.33 13.71
CA VAL A 688 1.66 23.79 13.72
C VAL A 688 1.62 25.31 13.61
N SER A 689 0.76 25.79 12.71
CA SER A 689 0.35 27.19 12.54
C SER A 689 -1.19 27.27 12.58
N ASP A 690 -1.76 28.46 12.36
CA ASP A 690 -3.22 28.62 12.25
C ASP A 690 -3.79 27.97 10.98
N ASP A 691 -2.98 27.86 9.92
CA ASP A 691 -3.41 27.34 8.62
C ASP A 691 -2.98 25.89 8.36
N LEU A 692 -1.86 25.44 8.95
CA LEU A 692 -1.22 24.17 8.61
C LEU A 692 -0.75 23.37 9.83
N TYR A 693 -0.90 22.06 9.70
CA TYR A 693 -0.31 21.05 10.55
C TYR A 693 0.61 20.18 9.70
N ILE A 694 1.86 20.05 10.11
CA ILE A 694 2.93 19.34 9.40
C ILE A 694 3.55 18.34 10.35
N LEU A 695 3.35 17.05 10.10
CA LEU A 695 4.12 15.97 10.74
C LEU A 695 5.34 15.68 9.84
N GLY A 696 6.54 16.04 10.29
CA GLY A 696 7.74 16.00 9.47
C GLY A 696 8.92 15.30 10.13
N SER A 697 9.90 14.89 9.32
CA SER A 697 11.19 14.37 9.80
C SER A 697 12.29 15.44 9.86
N SER A 698 12.00 16.67 9.43
CA SER A 698 12.94 17.80 9.40
C SER A 698 12.19 19.10 9.70
N LYS A 699 12.80 19.93 10.55
CA LYS A 699 12.33 21.26 10.86
C LYS A 699 12.50 22.20 9.67
N VAL A 700 13.70 22.27 9.07
CA VAL A 700 13.95 23.15 7.91
C VAL A 700 13.02 22.82 6.75
N PHE A 701 12.79 21.52 6.52
CA PHE A 701 11.88 21.10 5.46
C PHE A 701 10.44 21.53 5.75
N SER A 702 9.97 21.36 6.99
CA SER A 702 8.63 21.80 7.41
C SER A 702 8.45 23.32 7.23
N GLU A 703 9.47 24.11 7.58
CA GLU A 703 9.46 25.56 7.36
C GLU A 703 9.40 25.91 5.86
N SER A 704 10.15 25.21 5.00
CA SER A 704 10.13 25.45 3.55
C SER A 704 8.76 25.17 2.92
N LEU A 705 8.08 24.11 3.38
CA LEU A 705 6.73 23.75 2.93
C LEU A 705 5.71 24.77 3.41
N TYR A 706 5.87 25.26 4.63
CA TYR A 706 5.05 26.33 5.20
C TYR A 706 5.17 27.61 4.38
N GLU A 707 6.39 28.06 4.07
CA GLU A 707 6.64 29.23 3.23
C GLU A 707 6.07 29.08 1.81
N ALA A 708 6.15 27.89 1.21
CA ALA A 708 5.56 27.61 -0.10
C ALA A 708 4.03 27.73 -0.08
N ALA A 709 3.39 27.24 0.99
CA ALA A 709 1.95 27.37 1.18
C ALA A 709 1.52 28.83 1.37
N LEU A 710 2.26 29.61 2.16
CA LEU A 710 2.02 31.05 2.31
C LEU A 710 2.12 31.81 0.99
N LYS A 711 3.15 31.51 0.17
CA LYS A 711 3.33 32.11 -1.15
C LYS A 711 2.16 31.84 -2.10
N ALA A 712 1.55 30.66 -2.01
CA ALA A 712 0.39 30.29 -2.83
C ALA A 712 -0.94 30.90 -2.35
N LYS A 713 -0.98 31.55 -1.17
CA LYS A 713 -2.14 32.30 -0.66
C LYS A 713 -3.47 31.54 -0.69
N GLY A 714 -3.43 30.21 -0.52
CA GLY A 714 -4.61 29.35 -0.54
C GLY A 714 -5.29 29.22 -1.90
N GLU A 715 -4.64 29.63 -3.00
CA GLU A 715 -5.09 29.35 -4.36
C GLU A 715 -5.28 27.85 -4.59
N ARG A 716 -6.27 27.51 -5.42
CA ARG A 716 -6.61 26.13 -5.73
C ARG A 716 -6.44 25.86 -7.21
N GLU A 717 -5.85 24.73 -7.53
CA GLU A 717 -5.63 24.27 -8.90
C GLU A 717 -5.79 22.76 -8.95
N ASP A 718 -6.31 22.26 -10.07
CA ASP A 718 -6.53 20.84 -10.36
C ASP A 718 -7.44 20.08 -9.37
N THR A 719 -8.28 19.19 -9.91
CA THR A 719 -9.10 18.26 -9.11
C THR A 719 -8.48 16.87 -9.10
N GLY A 720 -8.82 16.05 -8.09
CA GLY A 720 -8.45 14.65 -8.05
C GLY A 720 -7.29 14.32 -7.10
N PHE A 721 -6.78 13.10 -7.25
CA PHE A 721 -5.63 12.57 -6.52
C PHE A 721 -4.42 12.53 -7.45
N ARG A 722 -3.29 13.05 -6.98
CA ARG A 722 -2.07 13.14 -7.78
C ARG A 722 -0.87 12.67 -6.99
N VAL A 723 0.03 11.97 -7.67
CA VAL A 723 1.34 11.57 -7.18
C VAL A 723 2.36 11.91 -8.25
N GLU A 724 3.44 12.56 -7.86
CA GLU A 724 4.55 12.90 -8.72
C GLU A 724 5.84 12.43 -8.08
N VAL A 725 6.70 11.80 -8.88
CA VAL A 725 8.01 11.31 -8.48
C VAL A 725 9.06 11.91 -9.42
N ASP A 726 10.04 12.61 -8.86
CA ASP A 726 11.21 13.10 -9.58
C ASP A 726 12.37 12.13 -9.39
N ALA A 727 12.53 11.20 -10.33
CA ALA A 727 13.58 10.18 -10.26
C ALA A 727 15.00 10.80 -10.33
N GLY A 728 15.14 12.04 -10.83
CA GLY A 728 16.42 12.75 -10.84
C GLY A 728 17.03 12.88 -9.44
N GLN A 729 16.22 13.22 -8.44
CA GLN A 729 16.68 13.31 -7.05
C GLN A 729 17.17 11.96 -6.52
N LEU A 730 16.50 10.86 -6.89
CA LEU A 730 16.92 9.52 -6.47
C LEU A 730 18.29 9.18 -7.04
N TRP A 731 18.57 9.54 -8.29
CA TRP A 731 19.88 9.31 -8.91
C TRP A 731 20.99 10.09 -8.24
N ASP A 732 20.76 11.37 -7.96
CA ASP A 732 21.73 12.20 -7.25
C ASP A 732 21.99 11.66 -5.83
N PHE A 733 20.94 11.21 -5.14
CA PHE A 733 21.04 10.61 -3.82
C PHE A 733 21.84 9.29 -3.83
N CYS A 734 21.48 8.34 -4.70
CA CYS A 734 22.16 7.04 -4.78
C CYS A 734 23.64 7.19 -5.18
N ARG A 735 23.96 8.12 -6.10
CA ARG A 735 25.34 8.37 -6.52
C ARG A 735 26.23 8.77 -5.34
N VAL A 736 25.75 9.67 -4.49
CA VAL A 736 26.50 10.11 -3.29
C VAL A 736 26.90 8.92 -2.42
N TRP A 737 25.98 7.98 -2.19
CA TRP A 737 26.22 6.82 -1.34
C TRP A 737 27.11 5.76 -1.99
N ILE A 738 27.02 5.58 -3.31
CA ILE A 738 27.90 4.66 -4.04
C ILE A 738 29.32 5.19 -4.11
N ASP A 739 29.49 6.48 -4.43
CA ASP A 739 30.81 7.11 -4.47
C ASP A 739 31.48 6.98 -3.09
N PHE A 740 30.71 7.13 -2.00
CA PHE A 740 31.21 6.91 -0.64
C PHE A 740 31.68 5.46 -0.41
N TYR A 741 30.85 4.47 -0.76
CA TYR A 741 31.20 3.06 -0.59
C TYR A 741 32.48 2.68 -1.36
N GLU A 742 32.64 3.17 -2.59
CA GLU A 742 33.81 2.90 -3.42
C GLU A 742 35.08 3.59 -2.89
N GLU A 743 34.97 4.85 -2.45
CA GLU A 743 36.07 5.55 -1.80
C GLU A 743 36.54 4.77 -0.56
N SER A 744 35.62 4.33 0.30
CA SER A 744 35.95 3.53 1.50
C SER A 744 36.54 2.17 1.15
N ARG A 745 36.01 1.47 0.14
CA ARG A 745 36.52 0.18 -0.31
C ARG A 745 37.94 0.29 -0.88
N ALA A 746 38.19 1.28 -1.72
CA ALA A 746 39.52 1.50 -2.30
C ALA A 746 40.56 1.83 -1.22
N VAL A 747 40.15 2.56 -0.17
CA VAL A 747 41.01 2.79 1.00
C VAL A 747 41.28 1.50 1.76
N ALA A 748 40.27 0.66 1.99
CA ALA A 748 40.44 -0.63 2.67
C ALA A 748 41.36 -1.60 1.89
N GLU A 749 41.15 -1.73 0.57
CA GLU A 749 42.00 -2.54 -0.31
C GLU A 749 43.44 -2.00 -0.33
N GLY A 750 43.62 -0.67 -0.33
CA GLY A 750 44.95 -0.05 -0.25
C GLY A 750 45.67 -0.28 1.09
N ILE A 751 44.94 -0.30 2.21
CA ILE A 751 45.50 -0.65 3.52
C ILE A 751 45.92 -2.12 3.54
N GLU A 752 45.09 -3.02 3.02
CA GLU A 752 45.38 -4.46 2.95
C GLU A 752 46.62 -4.73 2.07
N GLU A 753 46.75 -4.07 0.91
CA GLU A 753 47.94 -4.14 0.06
C GLU A 753 49.19 -3.58 0.76
N ASP A 754 49.08 -2.47 1.50
CA ASP A 754 50.19 -1.87 2.25
C ASP A 754 50.64 -2.74 3.44
N GLU A 755 49.71 -3.42 4.11
CA GLU A 755 49.99 -4.37 5.19
C GLU A 755 50.65 -5.66 4.65
N LEU A 756 50.13 -6.23 3.56
CA LEU A 756 50.75 -7.35 2.84
C LEU A 756 52.17 -7.00 2.36
N ASN A 757 52.39 -5.78 1.88
CA ASN A 757 53.72 -5.31 1.45
C ASN A 757 54.67 -5.01 2.63
N ARG A 758 54.13 -4.70 3.82
CA ARG A 758 54.92 -4.54 5.06
C ARG A 758 55.36 -5.88 5.62
N ASP A 759 54.46 -6.87 5.66
CA ASP A 759 54.77 -8.21 6.15
C ASP A 759 55.69 -8.98 5.21
N GLY A 760 55.60 -8.72 3.89
CA GLY A 760 56.56 -9.22 2.90
C GLY A 760 57.99 -8.68 3.04
N ARG A 761 58.22 -7.62 3.84
CA ARG A 761 59.57 -7.06 4.12
C ARG A 761 60.16 -7.51 5.47
N LEU A 762 59.42 -8.26 6.28
CA LEU A 762 59.81 -8.69 7.62
C LEU A 762 60.15 -10.19 7.73
N LEU A 763 60.37 -10.88 6.61
CA LEU A 763 61.01 -12.20 6.66
C LEU A 763 62.54 -12.01 6.74
N PRO A 764 63.20 -12.32 7.87
CA PRO A 764 64.66 -12.39 7.91
C PRO A 764 65.14 -13.52 6.99
N GLU A 765 66.26 -13.32 6.32
CA GLU A 765 66.90 -14.39 5.53
C GLU A 765 67.11 -15.63 6.42
N PRO A 766 66.85 -16.84 5.92
CA PRO A 766 66.93 -18.06 6.72
C PRO A 766 68.40 -18.34 7.07
N GLY A 767 68.83 -17.95 8.27
CA GLY A 767 70.20 -18.18 8.69
C GLY A 767 70.68 -17.62 10.03
N GLU A 768 69.83 -17.05 10.89
CA GLU A 768 70.26 -16.64 12.24
C GLU A 768 69.50 -17.41 13.33
N ASP A 769 70.21 -18.36 13.92
CA ASP A 769 69.84 -19.12 15.11
C ASP A 769 69.65 -18.18 16.31
N LEU A 770 68.41 -18.07 16.79
CA LEU A 770 68.12 -17.54 18.12
C LEU A 770 67.64 -18.67 19.02
N ASP A 771 68.52 -19.04 19.95
CA ASP A 771 68.27 -19.92 21.08
C ASP A 771 67.11 -19.40 21.93
N VAL A 772 65.96 -20.08 21.89
CA VAL A 772 64.86 -19.90 22.85
C VAL A 772 64.73 -21.17 23.69
N PRO A 773 64.79 -21.09 25.03
CA PRO A 773 64.62 -22.24 25.91
C PRO A 773 63.14 -22.71 25.94
N PRO A 774 62.88 -24.00 26.25
CA PRO A 774 61.53 -24.53 26.21
C PRO A 774 60.76 -24.10 27.48
N GLU A 775 59.76 -23.24 27.33
CA GLU A 775 58.73 -23.07 28.36
C GLU A 775 57.66 -24.15 28.20
N GLU A 776 57.67 -25.11 29.12
CA GLU A 776 56.50 -25.92 29.48
C GLU A 776 55.45 -25.00 30.12
N GLY A 777 54.25 -24.90 29.54
CA GLY A 777 53.14 -24.23 30.20
C GLY A 777 51.91 -23.98 29.34
N ALA A 778 51.01 -24.97 29.32
CA ALA A 778 49.57 -24.84 29.07
C ALA A 778 49.12 -24.02 27.84
N GLU A 779 48.76 -24.71 26.77
CA GLU A 779 47.76 -24.22 25.81
C GLU A 779 46.44 -23.98 26.56
N PRO A 780 45.86 -22.77 26.55
CA PRO A 780 44.43 -22.64 26.72
C PRO A 780 43.80 -22.99 25.36
N ASP A 781 43.11 -24.13 25.31
CA ASP A 781 42.00 -24.35 24.36
C ASP A 781 41.02 -23.19 24.56
N PHE A 782 41.20 -22.13 23.78
CA PHE A 782 40.26 -21.03 23.71
C PHE A 782 39.66 -21.06 22.32
N ASP A 783 38.57 -21.81 22.20
CA ASP A 783 37.71 -21.79 21.03
C ASP A 783 37.04 -20.40 20.96
N PRO A 784 37.29 -19.58 19.92
CA PRO A 784 36.66 -18.27 19.77
C PRO A 784 35.12 -18.35 19.71
N ASP A 785 34.56 -19.53 19.46
CA ASP A 785 33.12 -19.77 19.38
C ASP A 785 32.43 -19.85 20.76
N ASP A 786 33.18 -20.03 21.86
CA ASP A 786 32.62 -20.27 23.20
C ASP A 786 32.23 -19.00 23.97
N LEU A 787 32.49 -17.80 23.42
CA LEU A 787 32.10 -16.52 24.04
C LEU A 787 30.80 -15.92 23.51
N GLY A 788 30.18 -16.47 22.46
CA GLY A 788 28.90 -15.95 21.94
C GLY A 788 28.92 -14.45 21.61
N LEU A 789 30.10 -13.88 21.40
CA LEU A 789 30.34 -12.50 20.98
C LEU A 789 30.69 -12.50 19.49
N GLN A 790 29.80 -13.07 18.66
CA GLN A 790 29.63 -12.46 17.35
C GLN A 790 29.12 -11.05 17.63
N GLU A 791 29.98 -10.07 17.37
CA GLU A 791 29.59 -8.68 17.30
C GLU A 791 28.32 -8.59 16.46
N ALA A 792 27.21 -8.36 17.15
CA ALA A 792 25.97 -7.96 16.57
C ALA A 792 26.18 -6.56 15.98
N VAL A 793 26.78 -6.50 14.79
CA VAL A 793 26.55 -5.40 13.87
C VAL A 793 25.08 -5.56 13.47
N PRO A 794 24.14 -4.71 13.92
CA PRO A 794 22.70 -5.01 13.88
C PRO A 794 22.10 -5.04 12.46
N PHE A 795 22.94 -5.00 11.44
CA PHE A 795 22.60 -4.86 10.04
C PHE A 795 23.43 -5.78 9.11
N GLY A 796 24.46 -6.48 9.58
CA GLY A 796 25.42 -7.19 8.72
C GLY A 796 24.84 -8.35 7.89
N GLY A 797 23.83 -9.06 8.39
CA GLY A 797 23.20 -10.18 7.68
C GLY A 797 22.07 -9.82 6.71
N LEU A 798 21.53 -8.59 6.80
CA LEU A 798 20.48 -8.07 5.91
C LEU A 798 21.04 -7.35 4.69
N PHE A 799 22.35 -7.09 4.70
CA PHE A 799 23.12 -6.55 3.59
C PHE A 799 24.27 -7.51 3.28
N ALA A 800 23.99 -8.70 2.73
CA ALA A 800 24.97 -9.27 1.80
C ALA A 800 25.16 -8.19 0.72
N ALA A 801 26.27 -7.45 0.80
CA ALA A 801 26.48 -6.26 0.00
C ALA A 801 26.26 -6.64 -1.47
N PRO A 802 25.23 -6.09 -2.14
CA PRO A 802 25.06 -6.35 -3.55
C PRO A 802 26.34 -5.86 -4.23
N ASP A 803 26.87 -6.63 -5.17
CA ASP A 803 28.04 -6.23 -5.94
C ASP A 803 27.87 -4.77 -6.41
N PRO A 804 28.75 -3.84 -6.02
CA PRO A 804 28.65 -2.44 -6.38
C PRO A 804 28.56 -2.21 -7.89
N GLU A 805 29.23 -3.06 -8.69
CA GLU A 805 29.12 -3.01 -10.15
C GLU A 805 27.73 -3.40 -10.62
N LEU A 806 27.08 -4.36 -9.95
CA LEU A 806 25.70 -4.73 -10.20
C LEU A 806 24.74 -3.61 -9.81
N LEU A 807 24.95 -2.95 -8.66
CA LEU A 807 24.16 -1.78 -8.28
C LEU A 807 24.33 -0.62 -9.25
N ARG A 808 25.55 -0.33 -9.70
CA ARG A 808 25.81 0.65 -10.76
C ARG A 808 25.13 0.27 -12.06
N GLY A 809 25.25 -0.99 -12.48
CA GLY A 809 24.56 -1.50 -13.67
C GLY A 809 23.05 -1.31 -13.59
N TRP A 810 22.44 -1.57 -12.42
CA TRP A 810 21.02 -1.32 -12.17
C TRP A 810 20.69 0.18 -12.20
N LEU A 811 21.49 1.02 -11.54
CA LEU A 811 21.25 2.46 -11.47
C LEU A 811 21.47 3.16 -12.81
N ASP A 812 22.47 2.75 -13.59
CA ASP A 812 22.73 3.27 -14.93
C ASP A 812 21.64 2.86 -15.91
N ARG A 813 21.10 1.64 -15.80
CA ARG A 813 19.92 1.22 -16.58
C ARG A 813 18.67 1.99 -16.17
N LEU A 814 18.49 2.26 -14.88
CA LEU A 814 17.32 2.98 -14.39
C LEU A 814 17.41 4.50 -14.58
N ARG A 815 18.61 5.07 -14.82
CA ARG A 815 18.84 6.52 -15.05
C ARG A 815 18.04 7.11 -16.20
N ILE A 816 17.61 6.27 -17.15
CA ILE A 816 16.71 6.68 -18.21
C ILE A 816 15.40 7.21 -17.63
N LEU A 817 14.95 6.74 -16.46
CA LEU A 817 13.76 7.23 -15.80
C LEU A 817 14.00 8.64 -15.25
N ARG A 818 13.25 9.61 -15.78
CA ARG A 818 13.29 11.02 -15.33
C ARG A 818 12.18 11.35 -14.34
N GLY A 819 11.04 10.66 -14.40
CA GLY A 819 9.99 10.86 -13.42
C GLY A 819 8.69 10.15 -13.74
N ILE A 820 7.84 10.09 -12.74
CA ILE A 820 6.54 9.43 -12.79
C ILE A 820 5.47 10.45 -12.37
N ARG A 821 4.37 10.54 -13.12
CA ARG A 821 3.20 11.31 -12.71
C ARG A 821 1.97 10.44 -12.81
N PHE A 822 1.29 10.27 -11.69
CA PHE A 822 -0.02 9.63 -11.61
C PHE A 822 -1.07 10.68 -11.28
N HIS A 823 -2.18 10.67 -12.00
CA HIS A 823 -3.34 11.51 -11.76
C HIS A 823 -4.62 10.71 -11.89
N ARG A 824 -5.47 10.75 -10.86
CA ARG A 824 -6.79 10.16 -10.85
C ARG A 824 -7.84 11.25 -10.61
N ARG A 825 -8.80 11.41 -11.52
CA ARG A 825 -9.86 12.43 -11.46
C ARG A 825 -11.21 11.86 -11.90
N LEU A 826 -12.28 12.65 -11.79
CA LEU A 826 -13.56 12.32 -12.43
C LEU A 826 -13.68 13.01 -13.78
N GLU A 827 -14.21 12.28 -14.76
CA GLU A 827 -14.59 12.77 -16.08
C GLU A 827 -15.98 12.22 -16.38
N GLU A 828 -16.98 13.10 -16.52
CA GLU A 828 -18.39 12.72 -16.73
C GLU A 828 -18.95 11.74 -15.66
N GLY A 829 -18.47 11.86 -14.42
CA GLY A 829 -18.88 10.98 -13.30
C GLY A 829 -18.23 9.58 -13.33
N VAL A 830 -17.27 9.35 -14.22
CA VAL A 830 -16.47 8.12 -14.32
C VAL A 830 -15.02 8.43 -13.92
N PRO A 831 -14.36 7.59 -13.10
CA PRO A 831 -12.94 7.81 -12.78
C PRO A 831 -12.07 7.68 -14.03
N ARG A 832 -11.15 8.62 -14.21
CA ARG A 832 -10.05 8.56 -15.19
C ARG A 832 -8.72 8.56 -14.46
N ALA A 833 -7.84 7.64 -14.83
CA ALA A 833 -6.49 7.52 -14.30
C ALA A 833 -5.48 7.68 -15.43
N THR A 834 -4.43 8.44 -15.17
CA THR A 834 -3.32 8.67 -16.11
C THR A 834 -2.02 8.48 -15.35
N LEU A 835 -1.17 7.57 -15.81
CA LEU A 835 0.21 7.42 -15.37
C LEU A 835 1.12 7.79 -16.54
N ARG A 836 2.06 8.71 -16.32
CA ARG A 836 3.08 9.08 -17.31
C ARG A 836 4.45 8.81 -16.73
N ILE A 837 5.26 8.12 -17.50
CA ILE A 837 6.64 7.78 -17.18
C ILE A 837 7.51 8.46 -18.23
N ARG A 838 8.35 9.39 -17.76
CA ARG A 838 9.31 10.08 -18.62
C ARG A 838 10.61 9.32 -18.65
N ILE A 839 11.07 9.06 -19.87
CA ILE A 839 12.31 8.35 -20.12
C ILE A 839 13.21 9.24 -20.98
N GLU A 840 14.50 9.32 -20.65
CA GLU A 840 15.52 9.89 -21.52
C GLU A 840 16.00 8.78 -22.47
N ARG A 841 15.79 8.98 -23.77
CA ARG A 841 16.24 8.05 -24.82
C ARG A 841 17.71 8.25 -25.16
#